data_AF-A0A7Y5D4A8-F1
#
_entry.id   AF-A0A7Y5D4A8-F1
#
_cell.length_a   1.000
_cell.length_b   1.000
_cell.length_c   1.000
_cell.angle_alpha   90.00
_cell.angle_beta   90.00
_cell.angle_gamma   90.00
#
_symmetry.space_group_name_H-M   'P 1'
#
loop_
_entity.id
_entity.type
_entity.pdbx_description
1 polymer ?
#
loop_
_entity_poly.entity_id
_entity_poly.type
_entity_poly.pdbx_seq_one_letter_code
_entity_poly.pdbx_strand_id
1 'polypeptide(L)'
;MSLLNTSKTQLNATVFIDASVANLADLLPALDAGTEVITLNAKAHGLTQIAKVLRERKDIHAVHILSHGTSGSLHLGSTVIDADALTAHAEDLKVIRAALADNADLLLYGCHVAEGDTGQSFIQLLSEMTNANVAASVDATGAKALGGNWTLTAQTGSIDTKVLSAESWNGLLALTLTPVTGTAAAVGATLANTIAGPGVTVNSASFTGLATQAATFTGGASTWLGFDSGILITTGAPSEVVGSNTNGGNTVGGGSAGDSQLTTLAGNPTYDAGVLTMTITPTSNKITLQFTFGSEEYVEFVNSGYNDVMAVWVNGVQSALLPTGQPVTINSVNLTSNQSLYKNNPNSASGGPFTTGMDGFTVTQSFIATVNPGVSNTIKIGIADALDGQLDSFLFVRASSMETTAVAYNDAVMTAINTPITINAIANDVDLAGLPLNITSILDMPVTPGGAAVTLPTGATVQLNSAGKLVFTPKPGSSAPDIFTYTVTDSAGTTALGYVTTTIGINPAPVATATAPIGNEDAAITVSLAGTDNGSVASINVTTLPLASQGVLYKADGITPVVAGAVAGAALTPAEAATLKFIPAPNFNGTVIIPFTVVDNQGATSPSANATITVKPVPEAQTGSLTHDAINDTGSSNTDSITQNPSPAISGSGATPGETITLYAVNGTTVLGTALVDGAGNWSIDPATDYLAEGLNNLSIKATDPISGLQGVATTIPVTLDTTAPSAPTVSALTTNDTTPIITGTSGTGTALVVGEVLSVVVNGATYTVVPNA
;
A
#
# COMPACT_ATOMS: atom_id res chain seq x y z
N MET A 1 -23.84 -51.71 -29.27
CA MET A 1 -23.87 -52.52 -30.52
C MET A 1 -23.70 -51.55 -31.68
N SER A 2 -22.70 -51.65 -32.55
CA SER A 2 -21.57 -52.59 -32.64
C SER A 2 -20.27 -51.83 -32.93
N LEU A 3 -19.14 -52.37 -32.50
CA LEU A 3 -17.80 -52.01 -32.98
C LEU A 3 -17.45 -52.84 -34.25
N LEU A 4 -16.26 -52.55 -34.82
CA LEU A 4 -15.62 -53.18 -36.01
C LEU A 4 -16.18 -52.66 -37.37
N ASN A 5 -15.41 -52.30 -38.40
CA ASN A 5 -13.96 -52.11 -38.61
C ASN A 5 -13.75 -51.46 -40.02
N THR A 6 -12.61 -50.91 -40.49
CA THR A 6 -11.22 -50.72 -39.98
C THR A 6 -10.61 -49.45 -40.63
N SER A 7 -9.85 -48.64 -39.88
CA SER A 7 -8.54 -48.12 -40.32
C SER A 7 -7.63 -47.94 -39.10
N LYS A 8 -6.36 -48.35 -39.21
CA LYS A 8 -5.35 -48.10 -38.16
C LYS A 8 -4.86 -46.64 -38.24
N THR A 9 -4.27 -46.18 -37.13
CA THR A 9 -3.47 -44.95 -36.98
C THR A 9 -4.19 -43.63 -37.29
N GLN A 10 -5.15 -43.28 -36.44
CA GLN A 10 -5.05 -41.98 -35.78
C GLN A 10 -5.30 -42.20 -34.29
N LEU A 11 -4.27 -41.96 -33.48
CA LEU A 11 -4.36 -41.99 -32.02
C LEU A 11 -5.16 -40.76 -31.56
N ASN A 12 -5.67 -40.77 -30.33
CA ASN A 12 -6.53 -39.70 -29.81
C ASN A 12 -5.76 -38.37 -29.76
N ALA A 13 -5.99 -37.50 -30.76
CA ALA A 13 -5.18 -36.31 -31.04
C ALA A 13 -5.99 -35.03 -30.85
N THR A 14 -5.40 -34.03 -30.16
CA THR A 14 -5.99 -32.70 -30.00
C THR A 14 -5.03 -31.65 -30.58
N VAL A 15 -5.55 -30.70 -31.38
CA VAL A 15 -4.77 -29.60 -31.95
C VAL A 15 -5.16 -28.30 -31.24
N PHE A 16 -4.22 -27.71 -30.51
CA PHE A 16 -4.34 -26.36 -29.99
C PHE A 16 -3.67 -25.38 -30.97
N ILE A 17 -4.34 -24.27 -31.26
CA ILE A 17 -3.80 -23.24 -32.14
C ILE A 17 -3.94 -21.90 -31.44
N ASP A 18 -2.86 -21.13 -31.37
CA ASP A 18 -2.93 -19.81 -30.76
C ASP A 18 -3.75 -18.82 -31.60
N ALA A 19 -4.48 -17.91 -30.96
CA ALA A 19 -5.28 -16.91 -31.65
C ALA A 19 -4.46 -15.88 -32.46
N SER A 20 -3.16 -15.73 -32.20
CA SER A 20 -2.25 -14.92 -33.02
C SER A 20 -1.91 -15.56 -34.37
N VAL A 21 -2.17 -16.86 -34.57
CA VAL A 21 -1.90 -17.54 -35.85
C VAL A 21 -2.85 -17.04 -36.94
N ALA A 22 -2.30 -16.23 -37.85
CA ALA A 22 -3.04 -15.61 -38.94
C ALA A 22 -3.68 -16.63 -39.91
N ASN A 23 -4.82 -16.25 -40.49
CA ASN A 23 -5.52 -17.01 -41.53
C ASN A 23 -5.81 -18.48 -41.15
N LEU A 24 -6.22 -18.72 -39.90
CA LEU A 24 -6.59 -20.06 -39.39
C LEU A 24 -7.55 -20.84 -40.32
N ALA A 25 -8.49 -20.15 -40.97
CA ALA A 25 -9.42 -20.78 -41.91
C ALA A 25 -8.73 -21.48 -43.10
N ASP A 26 -7.56 -21.00 -43.53
CA ASP A 26 -6.77 -21.57 -44.64
C ASP A 26 -5.88 -22.74 -44.17
N LEU A 27 -5.69 -22.87 -42.85
CA LEU A 27 -4.93 -23.93 -42.20
C LEU A 27 -5.80 -25.16 -41.88
N LEU A 28 -7.08 -24.95 -41.53
CA LEU A 28 -8.04 -26.03 -41.21
C LEU A 28 -8.13 -27.16 -42.26
N PRO A 29 -8.10 -26.91 -43.60
CA PRO A 29 -8.18 -27.96 -44.61
C PRO A 29 -6.97 -28.92 -44.65
N ALA A 30 -5.86 -28.56 -44.01
CA ALA A 30 -4.66 -29.41 -43.91
C ALA A 30 -4.70 -30.37 -42.70
N LEU A 31 -5.69 -30.23 -41.82
CA LEU A 31 -5.87 -31.09 -40.66
C LEU A 31 -6.62 -32.37 -41.04
N ASP A 32 -6.21 -33.52 -40.49
CA ASP A 32 -6.86 -34.80 -40.77
C ASP A 32 -8.33 -34.80 -40.30
N ALA A 33 -9.22 -35.42 -41.07
CA ALA A 33 -10.65 -35.38 -40.81
C ALA A 33 -11.03 -36.06 -39.47
N GLY A 34 -11.69 -35.31 -38.58
CA GLY A 34 -12.05 -35.78 -37.24
C GLY A 34 -11.11 -35.30 -36.13
N THR A 35 -10.02 -34.60 -36.48
CA THR A 35 -9.14 -33.92 -35.53
C THR A 35 -9.89 -32.83 -34.76
N GLU A 36 -9.80 -32.82 -33.43
CA GLU A 36 -10.36 -31.75 -32.61
C GLU A 36 -9.44 -30.53 -32.60
N VAL A 37 -9.98 -29.36 -32.98
CA VAL A 37 -9.23 -28.11 -33.09
C VAL A 37 -9.73 -27.10 -32.06
N ILE A 38 -8.81 -26.54 -31.30
CA ILE A 38 -9.09 -25.68 -30.15
C ILE A 38 -8.25 -24.41 -30.26
N THR A 39 -8.90 -23.30 -30.63
CA THR A 39 -8.24 -22.00 -30.63
C THR A 39 -8.07 -21.51 -29.20
N LEU A 40 -6.83 -21.22 -28.79
CA LEU A 40 -6.51 -20.62 -27.50
C LEU A 40 -6.89 -19.13 -27.54
N ASN A 41 -7.44 -18.63 -26.44
CA ASN A 41 -7.77 -17.22 -26.31
C ASN A 41 -6.51 -16.40 -26.00
N ALA A 42 -6.18 -15.42 -26.83
CA ALA A 42 -5.05 -14.48 -26.64
C ALA A 42 -5.07 -13.69 -25.31
N LYS A 43 -6.20 -13.71 -24.57
CA LYS A 43 -6.39 -12.98 -23.30
C LYS A 43 -6.28 -13.85 -22.05
N ALA A 44 -5.79 -15.09 -22.16
CA ALA A 44 -5.63 -15.99 -21.02
C ALA A 44 -4.36 -16.84 -21.14
N HIS A 45 -3.78 -17.24 -20.02
CA HIS A 45 -2.54 -18.03 -19.99
C HIS A 45 -2.68 -19.37 -20.75
N GLY A 46 -1.80 -19.61 -21.74
CA GLY A 46 -1.93 -20.72 -22.69
C GLY A 46 -1.96 -22.11 -22.04
N LEU A 47 -0.98 -22.42 -21.17
CA LEU A 47 -0.93 -23.71 -20.48
C LEU A 47 -2.17 -23.95 -19.61
N THR A 48 -2.71 -22.90 -18.99
CA THR A 48 -3.90 -22.99 -18.14
C THR A 48 -5.16 -23.26 -18.96
N GLN A 49 -5.22 -22.76 -20.20
CA GLN A 49 -6.28 -23.09 -21.16
C GLN A 49 -6.18 -24.55 -21.63
N ILE A 50 -4.99 -25.01 -22.02
CA ILE A 50 -4.73 -26.41 -22.42
C ILE A 50 -5.08 -27.34 -21.25
N ALA A 51 -4.57 -27.08 -20.05
CA ALA A 51 -4.87 -27.83 -18.84
C ALA A 51 -6.39 -27.84 -18.53
N LYS A 52 -7.10 -26.71 -18.68
CA LYS A 52 -8.55 -26.65 -18.47
C LYS A 52 -9.31 -27.55 -19.46
N VAL A 53 -8.90 -27.60 -20.72
CA VAL A 53 -9.50 -28.44 -21.76
C VAL A 53 -9.23 -29.93 -21.52
N LEU A 54 -7.99 -30.26 -21.12
CA LEU A 54 -7.56 -31.65 -20.93
C LEU A 54 -7.97 -32.23 -19.56
N ARG A 55 -8.34 -31.42 -18.57
CA ARG A 55 -8.64 -31.83 -17.17
C ARG A 55 -9.62 -32.99 -17.01
N GLU A 56 -10.60 -33.13 -17.90
CA GLU A 56 -11.61 -34.19 -17.86
C GLU A 56 -11.36 -35.30 -18.89
N ARG A 57 -10.24 -35.24 -19.61
CA ARG A 57 -9.81 -36.20 -20.64
C ARG A 57 -8.79 -37.18 -20.09
N LYS A 58 -8.62 -38.30 -20.78
CA LYS A 58 -7.63 -39.35 -20.53
C LYS A 58 -7.25 -40.02 -21.84
N ASP A 59 -6.12 -40.73 -21.85
CA ASP A 59 -5.67 -41.52 -22.99
C ASP A 59 -5.46 -40.65 -24.26
N ILE A 60 -4.98 -39.41 -24.04
CA ILE A 60 -4.58 -38.50 -25.11
C ILE A 60 -3.16 -38.86 -25.52
N HIS A 61 -3.01 -39.36 -26.74
CA HIS A 61 -1.72 -39.84 -27.26
C HIS A 61 -0.96 -38.79 -28.05
N ALA A 62 -1.64 -37.74 -28.51
CA ALA A 62 -1.05 -36.70 -29.33
C ALA A 62 -1.64 -35.33 -28.98
N VAL A 63 -0.77 -34.35 -28.76
CA VAL A 63 -1.17 -32.94 -28.69
C VAL A 63 -0.30 -32.14 -29.65
N HIS A 64 -0.95 -31.49 -30.62
CA HIS A 64 -0.29 -30.54 -31.51
C HIS A 64 -0.52 -29.13 -30.97
N ILE A 65 0.51 -28.29 -30.98
CA ILE A 65 0.43 -26.89 -30.56
C ILE A 65 0.99 -26.03 -31.68
N LEU A 66 0.14 -25.22 -32.32
CA LEU A 66 0.53 -24.32 -33.41
C LEU A 66 0.49 -22.88 -32.92
N SER A 67 1.62 -22.19 -32.99
CA SER A 67 1.82 -20.89 -32.36
C SER A 67 3.05 -20.20 -32.93
N HIS A 68 3.17 -18.88 -32.75
CA HIS A 68 4.43 -18.20 -32.99
C HIS A 68 5.50 -18.67 -31.99
N GLY A 69 6.72 -18.89 -32.47
CA GLY A 69 7.80 -19.49 -31.68
C GLY A 69 9.16 -18.83 -31.88
N THR A 70 10.09 -19.15 -30.97
CA THR A 70 11.49 -18.69 -30.93
C THR A 70 12.35 -19.82 -30.32
N SER A 71 13.68 -19.78 -30.44
CA SER A 71 14.54 -20.68 -29.67
C SER A 71 14.14 -20.68 -28.19
N GLY A 72 13.76 -21.85 -27.67
CA GLY A 72 13.35 -22.04 -26.27
C GLY A 72 11.95 -21.56 -25.89
N SER A 73 11.10 -21.12 -26.83
CA SER A 73 9.77 -20.59 -26.46
C SER A 73 8.65 -20.73 -27.50
N LEU A 74 7.41 -20.67 -27.01
CA LEU A 74 6.16 -20.56 -27.79
C LEU A 74 5.23 -19.49 -27.20
N HIS A 75 4.54 -18.71 -28.02
CA HIS A 75 3.56 -17.74 -27.54
C HIS A 75 2.14 -18.35 -27.46
N LEU A 76 1.69 -18.71 -26.26
CA LEU A 76 0.39 -19.35 -26.05
C LEU A 76 -0.53 -18.48 -25.18
N GLY A 77 -1.58 -17.98 -25.81
CA GLY A 77 -2.58 -17.11 -25.21
C GLY A 77 -2.02 -15.72 -24.94
N SER A 78 -1.94 -15.34 -23.66
CA SER A 78 -1.44 -14.02 -23.23
C SER A 78 0.03 -14.02 -22.79
N THR A 79 0.80 -15.07 -23.10
CA THR A 79 2.14 -15.29 -22.53
C THR A 79 3.06 -16.08 -23.44
N VAL A 80 4.35 -15.77 -23.38
CA VAL A 80 5.43 -16.64 -23.82
C VAL A 80 5.58 -17.80 -22.84
N ILE A 81 5.72 -19.01 -23.37
CA ILE A 81 5.96 -20.25 -22.64
C ILE A 81 7.41 -20.66 -22.90
N ASP A 82 8.27 -20.35 -21.93
CA ASP A 82 9.68 -20.71 -21.85
C ASP A 82 9.94 -21.62 -20.61
N ALA A 83 11.20 -21.87 -20.27
CA ALA A 83 11.56 -22.72 -19.14
C ALA A 83 11.08 -22.20 -17.76
N ASP A 84 11.02 -20.88 -17.58
CA ASP A 84 10.54 -20.26 -16.34
C ASP A 84 9.01 -20.33 -16.26
N ALA A 85 8.30 -20.09 -17.37
CA ALA A 85 6.87 -20.25 -17.48
C ALA A 85 6.43 -21.70 -17.25
N LEU A 86 7.16 -22.70 -17.78
CA LEU A 86 6.93 -24.12 -17.48
C LEU A 86 7.05 -24.38 -15.98
N THR A 87 8.11 -23.88 -15.34
CA THR A 87 8.35 -24.05 -13.90
C THR A 87 7.25 -23.38 -13.05
N ALA A 88 6.84 -22.16 -13.41
CA ALA A 88 5.78 -21.42 -12.73
C ALA A 88 4.40 -22.10 -12.87
N HIS A 89 4.14 -22.77 -14.00
CA HIS A 89 2.89 -23.47 -14.31
C HIS A 89 2.95 -25.00 -14.13
N ALA A 90 3.81 -25.48 -13.23
CA ALA A 90 3.95 -26.91 -12.92
C ALA A 90 2.62 -27.61 -12.55
N GLU A 91 1.65 -26.92 -11.93
CA GLU A 91 0.33 -27.51 -11.63
C GLU A 91 -0.55 -27.67 -12.89
N ASP A 92 -0.49 -26.74 -13.85
CA ASP A 92 -1.18 -26.91 -15.14
C ASP A 92 -0.55 -28.05 -15.94
N LEU A 93 0.78 -28.17 -15.94
CA LEU A 93 1.51 -29.26 -16.58
C LEU A 93 1.21 -30.63 -15.94
N LYS A 94 0.99 -30.71 -14.62
CA LYS A 94 0.49 -31.93 -13.96
C LYS A 94 -0.91 -32.33 -14.45
N VAL A 95 -1.80 -31.37 -14.67
CA VAL A 95 -3.14 -31.64 -15.23
C VAL A 95 -3.04 -32.12 -16.68
N ILE A 96 -2.17 -31.51 -17.49
CA ILE A 96 -1.89 -31.95 -18.86
C ILE A 96 -1.36 -33.39 -18.83
N ARG A 97 -0.31 -33.66 -18.06
CA ARG A 97 0.28 -35.01 -17.87
C ARG A 97 -0.76 -36.06 -17.45
N ALA A 98 -1.69 -35.71 -16.55
CA ALA A 98 -2.72 -36.65 -16.08
C ALA A 98 -3.75 -37.04 -17.15
N ALA A 99 -3.84 -36.30 -18.26
CA ALA A 99 -4.70 -36.60 -19.40
C ALA A 99 -3.97 -37.37 -20.52
N LEU A 100 -2.64 -37.28 -20.58
CA LEU A 100 -1.80 -37.94 -21.58
C LEU A 100 -1.71 -39.45 -21.33
N ALA A 101 -1.53 -40.21 -22.41
CA ALA A 101 -1.18 -41.63 -22.38
C ALA A 101 0.33 -41.83 -22.12
N ASP A 102 0.72 -43.06 -21.73
CA ASP A 102 2.13 -43.44 -21.66
C ASP A 102 2.77 -43.33 -23.06
N ASN A 103 3.90 -42.62 -23.16
CA ASN A 103 4.57 -42.26 -24.43
C ASN A 103 3.69 -41.44 -25.39
N ALA A 104 2.81 -40.57 -24.89
CA ALA A 104 2.15 -39.57 -25.72
C ALA A 104 3.17 -38.61 -26.36
N ASP A 105 2.81 -38.04 -27.51
CA ASP A 105 3.63 -37.08 -28.25
C ASP A 105 3.08 -35.65 -28.10
N LEU A 106 3.97 -34.68 -27.86
CA LEU A 106 3.71 -33.24 -27.93
C LEU A 106 4.44 -32.68 -29.16
N LEU A 107 3.68 -32.17 -30.13
CA LEU A 107 4.20 -31.68 -31.40
C LEU A 107 4.07 -30.16 -31.43
N LEU A 108 5.21 -29.46 -31.32
CA LEU A 108 5.33 -28.02 -31.19
C LEU A 108 5.67 -27.37 -32.54
N TYR A 109 4.68 -26.73 -33.14
CA TYR A 109 4.82 -25.99 -34.40
C TYR A 109 4.93 -24.51 -34.07
N GLY A 110 6.14 -23.98 -34.25
CA GLY A 110 6.47 -22.57 -34.13
C GLY A 110 7.89 -22.40 -34.64
N CYS A 111 8.22 -21.24 -35.20
CA CYS A 111 9.54 -21.04 -35.80
C CYS A 111 10.66 -21.22 -34.76
N HIS A 112 11.69 -22.00 -35.09
CA HIS A 112 12.92 -22.15 -34.30
C HIS A 112 12.76 -22.65 -32.83
N VAL A 113 11.61 -23.21 -32.43
CA VAL A 113 11.29 -23.59 -31.03
C VAL A 113 12.39 -24.40 -30.34
N ALA A 114 12.99 -25.35 -31.05
CA ALA A 114 14.08 -26.20 -30.57
C ALA A 114 15.46 -25.91 -31.22
N GLU A 115 15.63 -24.72 -31.79
CA GLU A 115 16.93 -24.26 -32.30
C GLU A 115 17.92 -24.05 -31.14
N GLY A 116 19.16 -24.52 -31.30
CA GLY A 116 20.25 -24.30 -30.34
C GLY A 116 20.06 -24.96 -28.97
N ASP A 117 21.06 -24.77 -28.09
CA ASP A 117 21.08 -25.42 -26.77
C ASP A 117 19.91 -24.98 -25.88
N THR A 118 19.47 -23.72 -26.00
CA THR A 118 18.27 -23.19 -25.32
C THR A 118 17.01 -23.94 -25.75
N GLY A 119 16.79 -24.09 -27.06
CA GLY A 119 15.63 -24.80 -27.61
C GLY A 119 15.61 -26.29 -27.25
N GLN A 120 16.77 -26.96 -27.31
CA GLN A 120 16.91 -28.35 -26.88
C GLN A 120 16.60 -28.52 -25.37
N SER A 121 17.10 -27.61 -24.53
CA SER A 121 16.85 -27.62 -23.08
C SER A 121 15.38 -27.39 -22.74
N PHE A 122 14.71 -26.50 -23.47
CA PHE A 122 13.27 -26.23 -23.32
C PHE A 122 12.41 -27.46 -23.63
N ILE A 123 12.61 -28.12 -24.77
CA ILE A 123 11.84 -29.32 -25.12
C ILE A 123 12.13 -30.48 -24.17
N GLN A 124 13.37 -30.61 -23.68
CA GLN A 124 13.75 -31.60 -22.67
C GLN A 124 13.01 -31.37 -21.34
N LEU A 125 12.98 -30.13 -20.84
CA LEU A 125 12.24 -29.78 -19.62
C LEU A 125 10.73 -30.05 -19.78
N LEU A 126 10.13 -29.66 -20.91
CA LEU A 126 8.73 -29.94 -21.18
C LEU A 126 8.44 -31.46 -21.19
N SER A 127 9.33 -32.25 -21.81
CA SER A 127 9.25 -33.71 -21.87
C SER A 127 9.29 -34.34 -20.47
N GLU A 128 10.20 -33.88 -19.60
CA GLU A 128 10.32 -34.35 -18.22
C GLU A 128 9.09 -34.00 -17.36
N MET A 129 8.58 -32.77 -17.48
CA MET A 129 7.41 -32.32 -16.72
C MET A 129 6.12 -33.03 -17.14
N THR A 130 5.95 -33.27 -18.44
CA THR A 130 4.74 -33.89 -19.02
C THR A 130 4.81 -35.41 -19.13
N ASN A 131 6.00 -36.01 -19.08
CA ASN A 131 6.26 -37.43 -19.35
C ASN A 131 5.81 -37.87 -20.77
N ALA A 132 5.98 -36.96 -21.73
CA ALA A 132 5.63 -37.13 -23.14
C ALA A 132 6.88 -36.94 -24.01
N ASN A 133 6.92 -37.59 -25.17
CA ASN A 133 7.96 -37.30 -26.17
C ASN A 133 7.63 -35.94 -26.78
N VAL A 134 8.61 -35.03 -26.88
CA VAL A 134 8.39 -33.70 -27.49
C VAL A 134 9.08 -33.68 -28.84
N ALA A 135 8.35 -33.23 -29.87
CA ALA A 135 8.87 -32.90 -31.20
C ALA A 135 8.71 -31.40 -31.43
N ALA A 136 9.72 -30.74 -32.00
CA ALA A 136 9.66 -29.30 -32.28
C ALA A 136 10.45 -28.90 -33.54
N SER A 137 10.07 -27.78 -34.13
CA SER A 137 10.79 -27.17 -35.26
C SER A 137 12.11 -26.58 -34.78
N VAL A 138 13.16 -26.70 -35.59
CA VAL A 138 14.44 -26.01 -35.39
C VAL A 138 14.63 -24.82 -36.33
N ASP A 139 13.66 -24.60 -37.22
CA ASP A 139 13.69 -23.62 -38.30
C ASP A 139 12.31 -22.95 -38.48
N ALA A 140 12.20 -22.06 -39.47
CA ALA A 140 10.95 -21.38 -39.77
C ALA A 140 9.82 -22.40 -40.11
N THR A 141 8.69 -22.31 -39.40
CA THR A 141 7.53 -23.19 -39.61
C THR A 141 6.46 -22.51 -40.45
N GLY A 142 6.00 -23.16 -41.52
CA GLY A 142 4.96 -22.66 -42.42
C GLY A 142 5.30 -22.80 -43.92
N ALA A 143 4.94 -21.78 -44.70
CA ALA A 143 5.00 -21.79 -46.14
C ALA A 143 6.44 -21.85 -46.70
N LYS A 144 6.69 -22.82 -47.57
CA LYS A 144 7.98 -22.97 -48.28
C LYS A 144 8.37 -21.76 -49.14
N ALA A 145 7.41 -21.02 -49.67
CA ALA A 145 7.65 -19.79 -50.42
C ALA A 145 8.25 -18.66 -49.54
N LEU A 146 8.05 -18.72 -48.23
CA LEU A 146 8.57 -17.79 -47.23
C LEU A 146 9.79 -18.36 -46.49
N GLY A 147 10.38 -19.46 -46.98
CA GLY A 147 11.50 -20.15 -46.34
C GLY A 147 11.12 -21.13 -45.24
N GLY A 148 9.82 -21.28 -44.93
CA GLY A 148 9.34 -22.19 -43.90
C GLY A 148 9.22 -23.65 -44.35
N ASN A 149 9.01 -24.55 -43.39
CA ASN A 149 8.55 -25.92 -43.65
C ASN A 149 7.69 -26.44 -42.48
N TRP A 150 7.33 -27.71 -42.47
CA TRP A 150 6.49 -28.32 -41.42
C TRP A 150 7.17 -29.50 -40.70
N THR A 151 8.51 -29.58 -40.71
CA THR A 151 9.26 -30.69 -40.13
C THR A 151 9.67 -30.41 -38.68
N LEU A 152 9.46 -31.40 -37.81
CA LEU A 152 9.84 -31.34 -36.40
C LEU A 152 11.05 -32.26 -36.16
N THR A 153 12.24 -31.74 -36.41
CA THR A 153 13.50 -32.51 -36.45
C THR A 153 14.16 -32.68 -35.09
N ALA A 154 13.89 -31.79 -34.12
CA ALA A 154 14.32 -31.95 -32.74
C ALA A 154 13.30 -32.79 -31.95
N GLN A 155 13.77 -33.82 -31.26
CA GLN A 155 12.93 -34.80 -30.58
C GLN A 155 13.58 -35.29 -29.28
N THR A 156 12.82 -35.37 -28.19
CA THR A 156 13.30 -35.91 -26.90
C THR A 156 13.11 -37.44 -26.75
N GLY A 157 12.37 -38.05 -27.67
CA GLY A 157 12.03 -39.47 -27.68
C GLY A 157 11.54 -39.91 -29.07
N SER A 158 10.97 -41.11 -29.16
CA SER A 158 10.38 -41.60 -30.41
C SER A 158 9.02 -40.94 -30.65
N ILE A 159 8.82 -40.35 -31.83
CA ILE A 159 7.54 -39.73 -32.21
C ILE A 159 6.77 -40.68 -33.12
N ASP A 160 5.70 -41.27 -32.58
CA ASP A 160 4.82 -42.20 -33.30
C ASP A 160 3.67 -41.47 -34.03
N THR A 161 3.41 -40.22 -33.65
CA THR A 161 2.38 -39.35 -34.22
C THR A 161 2.82 -38.73 -35.54
N LYS A 162 1.90 -38.73 -36.52
CA LYS A 162 2.07 -38.06 -37.81
C LYS A 162 2.25 -36.55 -37.62
N VAL A 163 3.40 -36.02 -38.02
CA VAL A 163 3.65 -34.58 -38.09
C VAL A 163 2.64 -33.92 -39.06
N LEU A 164 2.04 -32.83 -38.64
CA LEU A 164 1.12 -32.00 -39.41
C LEU A 164 1.90 -31.23 -40.49
N SER A 165 1.41 -31.24 -41.73
CA SER A 165 1.99 -30.49 -42.84
C SER A 165 0.88 -29.77 -43.60
N ALA A 166 0.98 -28.45 -43.67
CA ALA A 166 0.01 -27.59 -44.33
C ALA A 166 0.68 -26.80 -45.46
N GLU A 167 1.17 -27.52 -46.48
CA GLU A 167 1.89 -26.95 -47.62
C GLU A 167 1.07 -25.91 -48.43
N SER A 168 -0.25 -25.90 -48.27
CA SER A 168 -1.15 -24.92 -48.90
C SER A 168 -1.37 -23.64 -48.09
N TRP A 169 -0.95 -23.60 -46.82
CA TRP A 169 -1.07 -22.39 -45.99
C TRP A 169 0.05 -21.41 -46.34
N ASN A 170 -0.31 -20.17 -46.64
CA ASN A 170 0.61 -19.14 -47.18
C ASN A 170 1.12 -18.17 -46.09
N GLY A 171 1.43 -18.67 -44.90
CA GLY A 171 1.94 -17.89 -43.77
C GLY A 171 3.21 -18.51 -43.17
N LEU A 172 3.81 -17.79 -42.22
CA LEU A 172 4.79 -18.34 -41.28
C LEU A 172 4.26 -18.23 -39.86
N LEU A 173 4.68 -19.15 -39.00
CA LEU A 173 4.56 -19.04 -37.55
C LEU A 173 5.67 -18.14 -36.96
N ALA A 174 6.00 -17.05 -37.67
CA ALA A 174 6.87 -15.95 -37.24
C ALA A 174 6.41 -14.62 -37.86
N LEU A 175 7.03 -13.53 -37.42
CA LEU A 175 6.92 -12.22 -38.06
C LEU A 175 7.41 -12.29 -39.51
N THR A 176 6.50 -12.07 -40.46
CA THR A 176 6.83 -12.06 -41.89
C THR A 176 7.09 -10.63 -42.35
N LEU A 177 8.32 -10.35 -42.78
CA LEU A 177 8.70 -9.08 -43.40
C LEU A 177 8.74 -9.21 -44.92
N THR A 178 8.06 -8.29 -45.62
CA THR A 178 8.00 -8.23 -47.08
C THR A 178 8.62 -6.90 -47.54
N PRO A 179 9.88 -6.89 -48.03
CA PRO A 179 10.53 -5.68 -48.53
C PRO A 179 9.75 -5.01 -49.65
N VAL A 180 9.55 -3.69 -49.54
CA VAL A 180 8.81 -2.88 -50.50
C VAL A 180 9.79 -2.21 -51.46
N THR A 181 9.91 -2.75 -52.66
CA THR A 181 10.82 -2.25 -53.70
C THR A 181 10.06 -1.51 -54.80
N GLY A 182 10.72 -0.55 -55.47
CA GLY A 182 10.12 0.20 -56.58
C GLY A 182 10.67 1.62 -56.70
N THR A 183 9.90 2.50 -57.34
CA THR A 183 10.19 3.95 -57.31
C THR A 183 9.81 4.53 -55.96
N ALA A 184 10.44 5.65 -55.57
CA ALA A 184 10.15 6.39 -54.34
C ALA A 184 8.63 6.61 -54.11
N ALA A 185 7.89 6.96 -55.17
CA ALA A 185 6.44 7.14 -55.13
C ALA A 185 5.66 5.82 -54.95
N ALA A 186 6.09 4.72 -55.57
CA ALA A 186 5.45 3.42 -55.42
C ALA A 186 5.68 2.83 -54.01
N VAL A 187 6.91 2.91 -53.50
CA VAL A 187 7.24 2.51 -52.12
C VAL A 187 6.43 3.36 -51.14
N GLY A 188 6.49 4.69 -51.27
CA GLY A 188 5.73 5.60 -50.41
C GLY A 188 4.22 5.33 -50.43
N ALA A 189 3.64 5.07 -51.61
CA ALA A 189 2.22 4.75 -51.74
C ALA A 189 1.86 3.43 -51.03
N THR A 190 2.64 2.37 -51.17
CA THR A 190 2.41 1.12 -50.44
C THR A 190 2.45 1.36 -48.94
N LEU A 191 3.51 1.99 -48.42
CA LEU A 191 3.67 2.21 -46.98
C LEU A 191 2.54 3.08 -46.40
N ALA A 192 2.23 4.21 -47.04
CA ALA A 192 1.21 5.14 -46.57
C ALA A 192 -0.20 4.52 -46.58
N ASN A 193 -0.54 3.73 -47.61
CA ASN A 193 -1.83 3.04 -47.66
C ASN A 193 -1.94 1.89 -46.65
N THR A 194 -0.84 1.23 -46.27
CA THR A 194 -0.85 0.20 -45.22
C THR A 194 -1.16 0.77 -43.83
N ILE A 195 -0.64 1.96 -43.50
CA ILE A 195 -0.90 2.60 -42.19
C ILE A 195 -2.17 3.45 -42.15
N ALA A 196 -2.70 3.88 -43.31
CA ALA A 196 -3.93 4.67 -43.41
C ALA A 196 -5.14 3.93 -42.84
N GLY A 197 -5.76 4.50 -41.81
CA GLY A 197 -6.92 3.96 -41.13
C GLY A 197 -8.20 4.76 -41.35
N PRO A 198 -9.24 4.49 -40.54
CA PRO A 198 -10.54 5.16 -40.62
C PRO A 198 -10.45 6.70 -40.69
N GLY A 199 -11.13 7.25 -41.69
CA GLY A 199 -11.20 8.70 -41.89
C GLY A 199 -9.96 9.35 -42.51
N VAL A 200 -8.97 8.57 -42.99
CA VAL A 200 -7.81 9.11 -43.71
C VAL A 200 -7.79 8.66 -45.17
N THR A 201 -7.75 9.62 -46.10
CA THR A 201 -7.48 9.35 -47.52
C THR A 201 -6.05 9.77 -47.86
N VAL A 202 -5.23 8.86 -48.41
CA VAL A 202 -3.89 9.20 -48.92
C VAL A 202 -4.01 9.82 -50.31
N ASN A 203 -3.55 11.06 -50.47
CA ASN A 203 -3.59 11.77 -51.75
C ASN A 203 -2.32 11.50 -52.59
N SER A 204 -1.16 11.45 -51.93
CA SER A 204 0.15 11.20 -52.54
C SER A 204 1.15 10.76 -51.47
N ALA A 205 2.10 9.89 -51.79
CA ALA A 205 3.20 9.55 -50.89
C ALA A 205 4.51 9.28 -51.64
N SER A 206 5.63 9.46 -50.96
CA SER A 206 6.98 9.20 -51.47
C SER A 206 7.92 8.81 -50.32
N PHE A 207 8.70 7.75 -50.54
CA PHE A 207 9.75 7.31 -49.63
C PHE A 207 11.12 7.77 -50.13
N THR A 208 11.95 8.28 -49.22
CA THR A 208 13.36 8.65 -49.43
C THR A 208 14.21 7.79 -48.49
N GLY A 209 15.29 7.23 -49.00
CA GLY A 209 16.13 6.25 -48.33
C GLY A 209 16.68 5.25 -49.35
N LEU A 210 17.31 4.18 -48.87
CA LEU A 210 17.72 3.06 -49.71
C LEU A 210 16.53 2.17 -50.07
N ALA A 211 16.62 1.50 -51.22
CA ALA A 211 15.54 0.63 -51.72
C ALA A 211 15.29 -0.63 -50.87
N THR A 212 16.16 -0.90 -49.89
CA THR A 212 16.08 -2.02 -48.95
C THR A 212 15.45 -1.64 -47.60
N GLN A 213 15.40 -0.36 -47.22
CA GLN A 213 15.06 0.13 -45.88
C GLN A 213 13.58 0.04 -45.47
N ALA A 214 12.70 -0.43 -46.36
CA ALA A 214 11.26 -0.41 -46.15
C ALA A 214 10.62 -1.78 -46.37
N ALA A 215 9.72 -2.17 -45.48
CA ALA A 215 8.93 -3.40 -45.60
C ALA A 215 7.48 -3.19 -45.12
N THR A 216 6.56 -4.03 -45.61
CA THR A 216 5.29 -4.32 -44.92
C THR A 216 5.45 -5.57 -44.08
N PHE A 217 4.69 -5.71 -43.00
CA PHE A 217 4.76 -6.89 -42.14
C PHE A 217 3.40 -7.43 -41.71
N THR A 218 3.36 -8.73 -41.41
CA THR A 218 2.18 -9.48 -40.95
C THR A 218 2.55 -10.67 -40.05
N GLY A 219 1.73 -10.93 -39.03
CA GLY A 219 1.85 -12.05 -38.09
C GLY A 219 3.01 -11.88 -37.09
N GLY A 220 3.01 -12.64 -36.00
CA GLY A 220 4.12 -12.82 -35.04
C GLY A 220 4.60 -11.61 -34.26
N ALA A 221 4.33 -10.39 -34.72
CA ALA A 221 4.81 -9.15 -34.13
C ALA A 221 4.12 -8.81 -32.80
N SER A 222 2.83 -9.11 -32.59
CA SER A 222 2.15 -8.80 -31.31
C SER A 222 2.83 -9.40 -30.08
N THR A 223 3.55 -10.51 -30.27
CA THR A 223 4.30 -11.20 -29.22
C THR A 223 5.33 -10.32 -28.51
N TRP A 224 5.82 -9.25 -29.17
CA TRP A 224 6.74 -8.28 -28.58
C TRP A 224 6.52 -6.81 -29.00
N LEU A 225 6.04 -6.53 -30.21
CA LEU A 225 5.70 -5.18 -30.70
C LEU A 225 4.34 -4.66 -30.21
N GLY A 226 3.41 -5.53 -29.81
CA GLY A 226 2.03 -5.16 -29.42
C GLY A 226 1.01 -5.10 -30.56
N PHE A 227 1.42 -5.30 -31.82
CA PHE A 227 0.52 -5.35 -32.98
C PHE A 227 1.06 -6.23 -34.13
N ASP A 228 0.17 -6.91 -34.85
CA ASP A 228 0.54 -7.97 -35.82
C ASP A 228 0.70 -7.55 -37.29
N SER A 229 0.46 -6.30 -37.65
CA SER A 229 0.64 -5.85 -39.04
C SER A 229 0.92 -4.36 -39.15
N GLY A 230 1.53 -3.97 -40.27
CA GLY A 230 1.91 -2.59 -40.52
C GLY A 230 3.06 -2.45 -41.50
N ILE A 231 3.85 -1.40 -41.29
CA ILE A 231 5.09 -1.15 -42.01
C ILE A 231 6.28 -1.17 -41.06
N LEU A 232 7.44 -1.42 -41.64
CA LEU A 232 8.75 -1.22 -41.06
C LEU A 232 9.49 -0.19 -41.92
N ILE A 233 10.06 0.81 -41.26
CA ILE A 233 11.16 1.62 -41.80
C ILE A 233 12.36 1.32 -40.90
N THR A 234 13.48 0.92 -41.48
CA THR A 234 14.75 0.67 -40.79
C THR A 234 15.85 1.48 -41.46
N THR A 235 16.94 1.72 -40.76
CA THR A 235 18.15 2.31 -41.35
C THR A 235 19.04 1.25 -42.01
N GLY A 236 19.04 0.02 -41.51
CA GLY A 236 19.67 -1.16 -42.11
C GLY A 236 18.77 -1.90 -43.11
N ALA A 237 18.72 -3.24 -43.01
CA ALA A 237 17.82 -4.09 -43.80
C ALA A 237 16.73 -4.78 -42.96
N PRO A 238 15.49 -4.93 -43.49
CA PRO A 238 14.41 -5.67 -42.84
C PRO A 238 14.78 -7.11 -42.46
N SER A 239 15.72 -7.74 -43.16
CA SER A 239 16.20 -9.09 -42.83
C SER A 239 16.94 -9.20 -41.51
N GLU A 240 17.45 -8.09 -40.95
CA GLU A 240 18.23 -8.08 -39.70
C GLU A 240 17.39 -7.62 -38.49
N VAL A 241 16.25 -6.95 -38.74
CA VAL A 241 15.32 -6.50 -37.69
C VAL A 241 14.70 -7.67 -36.91
N VAL A 242 14.64 -8.88 -37.48
CA VAL A 242 14.03 -10.07 -36.86
C VAL A 242 15.04 -11.20 -36.73
N GLY A 243 15.25 -11.66 -35.51
CA GLY A 243 16.23 -12.70 -35.16
C GLY A 243 16.48 -12.74 -33.67
N SER A 244 17.26 -13.71 -33.20
CA SER A 244 17.73 -13.74 -31.81
C SER A 244 18.87 -12.73 -31.64
N ASN A 245 18.81 -11.85 -30.62
CA ASN A 245 19.93 -10.96 -30.30
C ASN A 245 21.08 -11.75 -29.64
N THR A 246 21.95 -12.31 -30.48
CA THR A 246 23.17 -13.06 -30.11
C THR A 246 24.46 -12.39 -30.61
N ASN A 247 24.34 -11.27 -31.34
CA ASN A 247 25.45 -10.54 -31.95
C ASN A 247 25.02 -9.09 -32.26
N GLY A 248 25.47 -8.13 -31.46
CA GLY A 248 25.20 -6.69 -31.63
C GLY A 248 26.11 -6.10 -32.71
N GLY A 249 25.82 -6.43 -33.96
CA GLY A 249 26.64 -6.10 -35.11
C GLY A 249 26.15 -6.73 -36.41
N ASN A 250 24.84 -6.90 -36.55
CA ASN A 250 24.21 -7.37 -37.79
C ASN A 250 23.91 -6.16 -38.69
N THR A 251 24.99 -5.56 -39.19
CA THR A 251 25.00 -4.20 -39.73
C THR A 251 24.85 -4.14 -41.26
N VAL A 252 23.95 -3.30 -41.80
CA VAL A 252 23.90 -2.97 -43.24
C VAL A 252 24.12 -1.49 -43.45
N GLY A 253 25.38 -1.08 -43.28
CA GLY A 253 25.79 0.30 -43.51
C GLY A 253 25.63 0.74 -44.96
N GLY A 254 24.64 1.61 -45.18
CA GLY A 254 24.44 2.32 -46.43
C GLY A 254 25.38 3.51 -46.61
N GLY A 255 25.79 4.12 -45.49
CA GLY A 255 26.61 5.34 -45.44
C GLY A 255 25.92 6.57 -46.05
N SER A 256 24.60 6.52 -46.23
CA SER A 256 23.83 7.60 -46.86
C SER A 256 23.75 8.80 -45.92
N ALA A 257 23.72 10.02 -46.45
CA ALA A 257 23.49 11.20 -45.62
C ALA A 257 22.05 11.19 -45.06
N GLY A 258 21.91 11.45 -43.76
CA GLY A 258 20.60 11.54 -43.11
C GLY A 258 19.78 12.79 -43.46
N ASP A 259 18.63 12.93 -42.82
CA ASP A 259 17.73 14.08 -43.00
C ASP A 259 18.13 15.25 -42.08
N SER A 260 17.97 16.49 -42.55
CA SER A 260 18.38 17.67 -41.78
C SER A 260 17.53 17.94 -40.53
N GLN A 261 16.26 17.52 -40.53
CA GLN A 261 15.40 17.63 -39.34
C GLN A 261 15.72 16.53 -38.33
N LEU A 262 16.04 15.32 -38.79
CA LEU A 262 16.50 14.22 -37.91
C LEU A 262 17.90 14.53 -37.32
N THR A 263 18.83 15.04 -38.13
CA THR A 263 20.14 15.58 -37.69
C THR A 263 19.98 16.65 -36.60
N THR A 264 19.03 17.57 -36.76
CA THR A 264 18.76 18.60 -35.74
C THR A 264 18.20 18.00 -34.45
N LEU A 265 17.46 16.89 -34.54
CA LEU A 265 16.84 16.20 -33.41
C LEU A 265 17.83 15.32 -32.65
N ALA A 266 18.70 14.60 -33.36
CA ALA A 266 19.77 13.79 -32.79
C ALA A 266 20.81 14.65 -32.04
N GLY A 267 21.03 15.89 -32.52
CA GLY A 267 22.07 16.79 -32.05
C GLY A 267 23.44 16.56 -32.71
N ASN A 268 23.55 15.53 -33.55
CA ASN A 268 24.74 15.11 -34.28
C ASN A 268 24.38 14.80 -35.76
N PRO A 269 25.37 14.73 -36.67
CA PRO A 269 25.17 14.19 -38.01
C PRO A 269 24.45 12.84 -37.96
N THR A 270 23.46 12.65 -38.84
CA THR A 270 22.74 11.38 -38.97
C THR A 270 23.02 10.71 -40.32
N TYR A 271 22.86 9.40 -40.36
CA TYR A 271 23.08 8.55 -41.54
C TYR A 271 21.84 7.71 -41.86
N ASP A 272 21.83 7.16 -43.08
CA ASP A 272 20.91 6.12 -43.56
C ASP A 272 19.41 6.37 -43.28
N ALA A 273 19.02 7.64 -43.31
CA ALA A 273 17.67 8.06 -42.96
C ALA A 273 16.58 7.50 -43.89
N GLY A 274 15.71 6.66 -43.34
CA GLY A 274 14.47 6.23 -43.98
C GLY A 274 13.35 7.23 -43.70
N VAL A 275 12.82 7.88 -44.73
CA VAL A 275 11.84 8.98 -44.62
C VAL A 275 10.63 8.76 -45.53
N LEU A 276 9.48 8.51 -44.93
CA LEU A 276 8.18 8.48 -45.59
C LEU A 276 7.50 9.85 -45.54
N THR A 277 7.29 10.47 -46.69
CA THR A 277 6.49 11.70 -46.83
C THR A 277 5.17 11.41 -47.52
N MET A 278 4.09 12.07 -47.07
CA MET A 278 2.78 11.94 -47.70
C MET A 278 1.93 13.20 -47.53
N THR A 279 0.91 13.30 -48.39
CA THR A 279 -0.21 14.21 -48.17
C THR A 279 -1.51 13.42 -48.02
N ILE A 280 -2.33 13.83 -47.05
CA ILE A 280 -3.57 13.15 -46.68
C ILE A 280 -4.75 14.12 -46.63
N THR A 281 -5.96 13.60 -46.84
CA THR A 281 -7.22 14.29 -46.58
C THR A 281 -7.94 13.59 -45.43
N PRO A 282 -7.95 14.17 -44.21
CA PRO A 282 -8.61 13.60 -43.04
C PRO A 282 -10.07 14.03 -42.94
N THR A 283 -10.92 13.22 -42.31
CA THR A 283 -12.33 13.54 -42.05
C THR A 283 -12.58 14.31 -40.75
N SER A 284 -11.67 14.20 -39.77
CA SER A 284 -11.73 14.94 -38.50
C SER A 284 -10.54 15.88 -38.32
N ASN A 285 -10.54 16.68 -37.25
CA ASN A 285 -9.50 17.66 -36.93
C ASN A 285 -8.36 17.11 -36.07
N LYS A 286 -8.45 15.84 -35.67
CA LYS A 286 -7.42 15.09 -34.95
C LYS A 286 -6.98 13.88 -35.76
N ILE A 287 -5.71 13.53 -35.61
CA ILE A 287 -5.12 12.32 -36.18
C ILE A 287 -4.21 11.67 -35.14
N THR A 288 -4.27 10.35 -35.07
CA THR A 288 -3.40 9.50 -34.26
C THR A 288 -2.52 8.63 -35.16
N LEU A 289 -1.49 8.01 -34.59
CA LEU A 289 -0.65 7.01 -35.24
C LEU A 289 0.00 6.14 -34.16
N GLN A 290 0.05 4.82 -34.34
CA GLN A 290 0.71 3.91 -33.38
C GLN A 290 2.00 3.34 -33.96
N PHE A 291 3.08 3.39 -33.18
CA PHE A 291 4.42 3.02 -33.63
C PHE A 291 5.31 2.50 -32.49
N THR A 292 6.36 1.77 -32.85
CA THR A 292 7.37 1.26 -31.92
C THR A 292 8.75 1.51 -32.51
N PHE A 293 9.65 2.10 -31.71
CA PHE A 293 11.02 2.45 -32.10
C PHE A 293 12.03 1.58 -31.35
N GLY A 294 13.07 1.11 -32.03
CA GLY A 294 14.14 0.29 -31.46
C GLY A 294 15.50 0.59 -32.12
N SER A 295 16.58 0.22 -31.44
CA SER A 295 17.96 0.48 -31.85
C SER A 295 18.92 -0.56 -31.26
N GLU A 296 19.97 -0.92 -32.01
CA GLU A 296 21.16 -1.64 -31.51
C GLU A 296 22.07 -0.75 -30.61
N GLU A 297 21.83 0.56 -30.52
CA GLU A 297 22.59 1.48 -29.65
C GLU A 297 22.14 1.42 -28.16
N TYR A 298 21.01 0.78 -27.86
CA TYR A 298 20.62 0.50 -26.48
C TYR A 298 21.53 -0.59 -25.86
N VAL A 299 21.72 -0.65 -24.55
CA VAL A 299 21.63 0.47 -23.59
C VAL A 299 22.95 1.22 -23.48
N GLU A 300 23.98 0.70 -24.13
CA GLU A 300 25.40 1.02 -24.07
C GLU A 300 25.70 2.48 -24.43
N PHE A 301 24.98 3.02 -25.41
CA PHE A 301 25.22 4.35 -25.96
C PHE A 301 24.22 5.41 -25.48
N VAL A 302 23.29 5.05 -24.59
CA VAL A 302 22.33 5.96 -23.97
C VAL A 302 23.04 7.11 -23.25
N ASN A 303 22.61 8.34 -23.54
CA ASN A 303 23.20 9.62 -23.15
C ASN A 303 24.59 9.92 -23.76
N SER A 304 24.93 9.28 -24.88
CA SER A 304 26.11 9.61 -25.68
C SER A 304 25.75 10.46 -26.92
N GLY A 305 26.66 10.55 -27.90
CA GLY A 305 26.41 11.26 -29.17
C GLY A 305 25.67 10.42 -30.21
N TYR A 306 25.81 9.11 -30.09
CA TYR A 306 24.96 8.06 -30.66
C TYR A 306 23.61 8.18 -29.95
N ASN A 307 22.67 8.84 -30.61
CA ASN A 307 21.35 9.15 -30.10
C ASN A 307 20.36 8.97 -31.25
N ASP A 308 20.16 7.73 -31.68
CA ASP A 308 19.23 7.41 -32.75
C ASP A 308 17.84 8.00 -32.53
N VAL A 309 17.26 8.47 -33.63
CA VAL A 309 16.05 9.27 -33.60
C VAL A 309 14.99 8.77 -34.56
N MET A 310 13.74 8.84 -34.09
CA MET A 310 12.57 8.85 -34.96
C MET A 310 11.77 10.13 -34.75
N ALA A 311 11.04 10.56 -35.78
CA ALA A 311 10.11 11.66 -35.66
C ALA A 311 8.94 11.57 -36.64
N VAL A 312 7.80 12.09 -36.19
CA VAL A 312 6.64 12.35 -37.05
C VAL A 312 6.31 13.83 -36.99
N TRP A 313 6.28 14.48 -38.15
CA TRP A 313 5.82 15.86 -38.33
C TRP A 313 4.47 15.87 -39.02
N VAL A 314 3.53 16.63 -38.46
CA VAL A 314 2.21 16.89 -39.03
C VAL A 314 2.09 18.38 -39.32
N ASN A 315 1.86 18.74 -40.58
CA ASN A 315 1.87 20.13 -41.06
C ASN A 315 3.14 20.91 -40.66
N GLY A 316 4.29 20.22 -40.60
CA GLY A 316 5.59 20.76 -40.19
C GLY A 316 5.85 20.78 -38.66
N VAL A 317 4.87 20.44 -37.82
CA VAL A 317 5.01 20.41 -36.36
C VAL A 317 5.38 19.00 -35.89
N GLN A 318 6.49 18.85 -35.16
CA GLN A 318 6.86 17.57 -34.55
C GLN A 318 5.78 17.15 -33.56
N SER A 319 5.17 15.99 -33.80
CA SER A 319 3.99 15.51 -33.10
C SER A 319 4.24 14.24 -32.29
N ALA A 320 5.15 13.37 -32.75
CA ALA A 320 5.61 12.22 -31.97
C ALA A 320 6.54 12.69 -30.83
N LEU A 321 5.95 12.89 -29.65
CA LEU A 321 6.61 13.26 -28.40
C LEU A 321 6.09 12.37 -27.27
N LEU A 322 6.93 12.10 -26.28
CA LEU A 322 6.54 11.47 -25.03
C LEU A 322 5.60 12.39 -24.22
N PRO A 323 4.82 11.86 -23.24
CA PRO A 323 4.01 12.67 -22.34
C PRO A 323 4.79 13.73 -21.54
N THR A 324 6.10 13.53 -21.39
CA THR A 324 7.05 14.49 -20.79
C THR A 324 7.44 15.65 -21.72
N GLY A 325 6.94 15.68 -22.96
CA GLY A 325 7.27 16.65 -24.00
C GLY A 325 8.61 16.39 -24.70
N GLN A 326 9.35 15.34 -24.32
CA GLN A 326 10.59 14.96 -24.98
C GLN A 326 10.33 14.26 -26.33
N PRO A 327 11.24 14.39 -27.31
CA PRO A 327 11.25 13.54 -28.51
C PRO A 327 11.36 12.05 -28.19
N VAL A 328 11.11 11.18 -29.18
CA VAL A 328 11.34 9.73 -29.08
C VAL A 328 12.71 9.40 -29.67
N THR A 329 13.68 9.17 -28.79
CA THR A 329 15.09 8.83 -29.08
C THR A 329 15.64 7.91 -27.99
N ILE A 330 16.79 7.27 -28.19
CA ILE A 330 17.36 6.36 -27.17
C ILE A 330 17.69 7.05 -25.84
N ASN A 331 18.07 8.34 -25.89
CA ASN A 331 18.32 9.15 -24.69
C ASN A 331 17.04 9.43 -23.89
N SER A 332 15.87 9.36 -24.54
CA SER A 332 14.57 9.72 -23.94
C SER A 332 13.80 8.55 -23.34
N VAL A 333 13.90 7.34 -23.91
CA VAL A 333 13.17 6.14 -23.49
C VAL A 333 14.17 5.01 -23.22
N ASN A 334 14.51 4.77 -21.97
CA ASN A 334 15.52 3.79 -21.58
C ASN A 334 15.34 3.35 -20.12
N LEU A 335 16.23 2.50 -19.62
CA LEU A 335 16.20 2.00 -18.24
C LEU A 335 16.25 3.09 -17.14
N THR A 336 16.65 4.33 -17.46
CA THR A 336 16.71 5.44 -16.50
C THR A 336 15.61 6.48 -16.70
N SER A 337 15.18 6.69 -17.94
CA SER A 337 14.23 7.74 -18.35
C SER A 337 13.02 7.10 -19.01
N ASN A 338 11.85 7.29 -18.43
CA ASN A 338 10.60 6.67 -18.90
C ASN A 338 10.68 5.13 -18.99
N GLN A 339 11.34 4.47 -18.03
CA GLN A 339 11.62 3.03 -18.05
C GLN A 339 10.41 2.11 -18.27
N SER A 340 9.21 2.55 -17.90
CA SER A 340 7.95 1.82 -18.13
C SER A 340 7.48 1.86 -19.59
N LEU A 341 8.08 2.70 -20.43
CA LEU A 341 7.87 2.77 -21.87
C LEU A 341 8.97 2.05 -22.68
N TYR A 342 9.92 1.38 -22.01
CA TYR A 342 11.08 0.72 -22.60
C TYR A 342 11.04 -0.80 -22.38
N LYS A 343 11.37 -1.55 -23.42
CA LYS A 343 11.54 -3.00 -23.43
C LYS A 343 13.02 -3.31 -23.68
N ASN A 344 13.66 -3.92 -22.70
CA ASN A 344 15.07 -4.27 -22.74
C ASN A 344 15.27 -5.61 -23.46
N ASN A 345 16.15 -5.67 -24.46
CA ASN A 345 16.43 -6.88 -25.22
C ASN A 345 17.94 -7.20 -25.31
N PRO A 346 18.66 -7.25 -24.18
CA PRO A 346 20.11 -7.23 -24.17
C PRO A 346 20.70 -8.46 -24.88
N ASN A 347 21.72 -8.23 -25.69
CA ASN A 347 22.51 -9.27 -26.34
C ASN A 347 22.98 -10.32 -25.32
N SER A 348 22.71 -11.60 -25.61
CA SER A 348 23.19 -12.71 -24.80
C SER A 348 23.55 -13.92 -25.66
N ALA A 349 24.43 -14.79 -25.14
CA ALA A 349 24.78 -16.04 -25.81
C ALA A 349 23.58 -16.99 -26.04
N SER A 350 22.48 -16.80 -25.31
CA SER A 350 21.20 -17.52 -25.46
C SER A 350 20.15 -16.75 -26.28
N GLY A 351 20.47 -15.55 -26.78
CA GLY A 351 19.52 -14.59 -27.35
C GLY A 351 18.96 -13.62 -26.32
N GLY A 352 18.53 -12.43 -26.77
CA GLY A 352 17.70 -11.53 -25.96
C GLY A 352 16.28 -12.08 -25.76
N PRO A 353 15.50 -11.55 -24.80
CA PRO A 353 14.13 -11.97 -24.51
C PRO A 353 13.10 -11.74 -25.64
N PHE A 354 13.46 -11.00 -26.70
CA PHE A 354 12.60 -10.70 -27.84
C PHE A 354 13.28 -11.05 -29.17
N THR A 355 12.50 -11.45 -30.18
CA THR A 355 12.99 -11.86 -31.51
C THR A 355 13.26 -10.69 -32.45
N THR A 356 14.03 -9.74 -31.96
CA THR A 356 14.70 -8.72 -32.76
C THR A 356 16.20 -8.73 -32.46
N GLY A 357 17.02 -8.36 -33.44
CA GLY A 357 18.46 -8.15 -33.23
C GLY A 357 18.76 -6.96 -32.33
N MET A 358 17.81 -6.04 -32.15
CA MET A 358 18.04 -4.77 -31.47
C MET A 358 18.03 -4.90 -29.95
N ASP A 359 19.00 -4.29 -29.28
CA ASP A 359 19.23 -4.38 -27.83
C ASP A 359 18.14 -3.71 -26.98
N GLY A 360 17.33 -2.83 -27.57
CA GLY A 360 16.23 -2.17 -26.88
C GLY A 360 15.20 -1.54 -27.82
N PHE A 361 13.97 -1.41 -27.33
CA PHE A 361 12.89 -0.76 -28.07
C PHE A 361 11.77 -0.25 -27.14
N THR A 362 10.85 0.53 -27.67
CA THR A 362 9.73 1.09 -26.88
C THR A 362 8.59 0.07 -26.70
N VAL A 363 7.66 0.33 -25.77
CA VAL A 363 6.28 -0.16 -25.92
C VAL A 363 5.62 0.50 -27.14
N THR A 364 4.41 0.10 -27.54
CA THR A 364 3.67 0.88 -28.56
C THR A 364 3.45 2.30 -28.05
N GLN A 365 3.92 3.27 -28.82
CA GLN A 365 3.75 4.70 -28.58
C GLN A 365 2.70 5.26 -29.53
N SER A 366 2.12 6.41 -29.16
CA SER A 366 1.20 7.17 -29.99
C SER A 366 1.34 8.68 -29.77
N PHE A 367 0.71 9.48 -30.63
CA PHE A 367 0.53 10.93 -30.44
C PHE A 367 -0.85 11.37 -30.94
N ILE A 368 -1.25 12.58 -30.56
CA ILE A 368 -2.44 13.26 -31.09
C ILE A 368 -1.99 14.55 -31.78
N ALA A 369 -2.12 14.63 -33.11
CA ALA A 369 -1.84 15.84 -33.86
C ALA A 369 -3.13 16.55 -34.29
N THR A 370 -3.01 17.84 -34.63
CA THR A 370 -4.12 18.63 -35.19
C THR A 370 -3.97 18.72 -36.70
N VAL A 371 -5.04 18.39 -37.42
CA VAL A 371 -5.14 18.43 -38.87
C VAL A 371 -6.39 19.21 -39.31
N ASN A 372 -6.40 19.62 -40.57
CA ASN A 372 -7.50 20.37 -41.16
C ASN A 372 -8.44 19.41 -41.91
N PRO A 373 -9.72 19.24 -41.50
CA PRO A 373 -10.65 18.32 -42.14
C PRO A 373 -10.92 18.68 -43.61
N GLY A 374 -11.08 17.68 -44.46
CA GLY A 374 -11.52 17.85 -45.86
C GLY A 374 -10.53 18.55 -46.79
N VAL A 375 -9.31 18.84 -46.33
CA VAL A 375 -8.23 19.46 -47.13
C VAL A 375 -6.92 18.69 -46.98
N SER A 376 -5.97 18.96 -47.87
CA SER A 376 -4.65 18.32 -47.84
C SER A 376 -3.83 18.76 -46.63
N ASN A 377 -3.31 17.80 -45.87
CA ASN A 377 -2.37 17.98 -44.77
C ASN A 377 -1.08 17.23 -45.09
N THR A 378 0.07 17.69 -44.61
CA THR A 378 1.37 17.02 -44.81
C THR A 378 1.75 16.16 -43.61
N ILE A 379 2.22 14.94 -43.86
CA ILE A 379 2.80 14.05 -42.85
C ILE A 379 4.19 13.65 -43.32
N LYS A 380 5.19 13.74 -42.43
CA LYS A 380 6.53 13.18 -42.61
C LYS A 380 6.84 12.28 -41.44
N ILE A 381 7.13 11.01 -41.71
CA ILE A 381 7.59 9.99 -40.75
C ILE A 381 9.03 9.69 -41.12
N GLY A 382 9.96 9.68 -40.17
CA GLY A 382 11.34 9.33 -40.47
C GLY A 382 12.09 8.77 -39.26
N ILE A 383 13.14 8.01 -39.59
CA ILE A 383 14.12 7.42 -38.68
C ILE A 383 15.52 7.65 -39.26
N ALA A 384 16.54 7.82 -38.43
CA ALA A 384 17.94 7.92 -38.85
C ALA A 384 18.89 7.60 -37.69
N ASP A 385 20.03 7.02 -38.02
CA ASP A 385 21.08 6.68 -37.04
C ASP A 385 21.98 7.88 -36.79
N ALA A 386 22.55 7.97 -35.60
CA ALA A 386 23.34 9.12 -35.15
C ALA A 386 24.84 8.80 -35.06
N LEU A 387 25.68 9.68 -35.63
CA LEU A 387 27.15 9.55 -35.72
C LEU A 387 27.70 8.37 -36.53
N ASP A 388 27.03 7.22 -36.58
CA ASP A 388 27.32 6.19 -37.58
C ASP A 388 26.08 5.72 -38.33
N GLY A 389 26.29 4.76 -39.22
CA GLY A 389 25.28 4.02 -39.98
C GLY A 389 25.81 2.59 -40.09
N GLN A 390 26.05 1.99 -38.93
CA GLN A 390 26.46 0.61 -38.74
C GLN A 390 25.53 -0.05 -37.73
N LEU A 391 25.35 0.52 -36.54
CA LEU A 391 24.34 0.04 -35.60
C LEU A 391 22.98 0.56 -36.06
N ASP A 392 22.10 -0.37 -36.41
CA ASP A 392 20.87 -0.03 -37.12
C ASP A 392 19.70 0.20 -36.14
N SER A 393 18.74 1.02 -36.56
CA SER A 393 17.49 1.32 -35.85
C SER A 393 16.24 0.91 -36.64
N PHE A 394 15.17 0.53 -35.94
CA PHE A 394 13.86 0.26 -36.54
C PHE A 394 12.75 1.21 -36.07
N LEU A 395 11.77 1.42 -36.96
CA LEU A 395 10.48 2.04 -36.70
C LEU A 395 9.38 1.16 -37.30
N PHE A 396 8.69 0.41 -36.45
CA PHE A 396 7.44 -0.25 -36.82
C PHE A 396 6.28 0.73 -36.67
N VAL A 397 5.37 0.76 -37.64
CA VAL A 397 4.15 1.58 -37.59
C VAL A 397 2.94 0.71 -37.92
N ARG A 398 1.94 0.70 -37.03
CA ARG A 398 0.82 -0.23 -37.07
C ARG A 398 -0.11 0.03 -38.26
N ALA A 399 -0.53 -1.04 -38.93
CA ALA A 399 -1.51 -0.99 -40.01
C ALA A 399 -2.81 -0.32 -39.54
N SER A 400 -3.41 0.47 -40.44
CA SER A 400 -4.65 1.20 -40.19
C SER A 400 -4.68 2.07 -38.91
N SER A 401 -3.52 2.42 -38.33
CA SER A 401 -3.44 3.24 -37.10
C SER A 401 -3.35 4.73 -37.36
N MET A 402 -3.08 5.15 -38.60
CA MET A 402 -3.15 6.54 -39.01
C MET A 402 -4.62 6.91 -39.24
N GLU A 403 -5.32 7.26 -38.17
CA GLU A 403 -6.79 7.35 -38.18
C GLU A 403 -7.30 8.59 -37.43
N THR A 404 -8.58 8.91 -37.61
CA THR A 404 -9.19 10.17 -37.13
C THR A 404 -10.53 9.98 -36.40
N THR A 405 -10.90 8.72 -36.14
CA THR A 405 -12.20 8.31 -35.59
C THR A 405 -12.16 7.94 -34.12
N ALA A 406 -11.11 7.29 -33.63
CA ALA A 406 -10.88 7.12 -32.19
C ALA A 406 -9.68 7.95 -31.73
N VAL A 407 -9.81 8.56 -30.54
CA VAL A 407 -8.76 9.34 -29.89
C VAL A 407 -8.77 9.03 -28.40
N ALA A 408 -7.68 8.44 -27.91
CA ALA A 408 -7.45 8.24 -26.49
C ALA A 408 -6.57 9.37 -25.95
N TYR A 409 -7.08 10.15 -24.99
CA TYR A 409 -6.43 11.38 -24.54
C TYR A 409 -5.62 11.13 -23.27
N ASN A 410 -4.41 11.70 -23.20
CA ASN A 410 -3.52 11.51 -22.07
C ASN A 410 -4.16 11.91 -20.73
N ASP A 411 -3.99 11.05 -19.74
CA ASP A 411 -4.41 11.24 -18.36
C ASP A 411 -3.25 11.73 -17.48
N ALA A 412 -3.59 12.55 -16.49
CA ALA A 412 -2.67 12.94 -15.42
C ALA A 412 -3.37 12.74 -14.07
N VAL A 413 -2.73 11.97 -13.19
CA VAL A 413 -3.26 11.66 -11.85
C VAL A 413 -2.22 11.92 -10.77
N MET A 414 -2.70 12.21 -9.56
CA MET A 414 -1.86 12.36 -8.37
C MET A 414 -2.36 11.44 -7.27
N THR A 415 -1.45 10.73 -6.62
CA THR A 415 -1.73 9.91 -5.42
C THR A 415 -0.63 10.12 -4.37
N ALA A 416 -0.87 9.70 -3.14
CA ALA A 416 0.18 9.64 -2.12
C ALA A 416 1.02 8.36 -2.29
N ILE A 417 2.26 8.39 -1.81
CA ILE A 417 3.08 7.18 -1.59
C ILE A 417 2.28 6.08 -0.88
N ASN A 418 2.47 4.82 -1.31
CA ASN A 418 1.74 3.64 -0.83
C ASN A 418 0.21 3.62 -1.07
N THR A 419 -0.38 4.64 -1.71
CA THR A 419 -1.85 4.76 -1.86
C THR A 419 -2.29 4.44 -3.30
N PRO A 420 -3.08 3.37 -3.51
CA PRO A 420 -3.69 3.10 -4.82
C PRO A 420 -4.70 4.18 -5.23
N ILE A 421 -4.80 4.45 -6.54
CA ILE A 421 -5.78 5.37 -7.12
C ILE A 421 -6.56 4.70 -8.26
N THR A 422 -7.87 4.92 -8.30
CA THR A 422 -8.73 4.48 -9.40
C THR A 422 -8.87 5.59 -10.45
N ILE A 423 -8.60 5.27 -11.70
CA ILE A 423 -8.51 6.19 -12.84
C ILE A 423 -9.59 5.82 -13.85
N ASN A 424 -10.39 6.80 -14.27
CA ASN A 424 -11.37 6.64 -15.34
C ASN A 424 -10.75 7.13 -16.66
N ALA A 425 -9.77 6.40 -17.19
CA ALA A 425 -8.99 6.84 -18.36
C ALA A 425 -9.88 7.16 -19.57
N ILE A 426 -10.89 6.32 -19.86
CA ILE A 426 -11.85 6.54 -20.95
C ILE A 426 -12.83 7.72 -20.76
N ALA A 427 -12.62 8.62 -19.79
CA ALA A 427 -13.52 9.74 -19.50
C ALA A 427 -13.41 10.90 -20.49
N ASN A 428 -12.23 11.11 -21.05
CA ASN A 428 -11.86 12.13 -22.02
C ASN A 428 -11.71 11.54 -23.44
N ASP A 429 -11.58 10.22 -23.57
CA ASP A 429 -11.53 9.47 -24.82
C ASP A 429 -12.78 9.67 -25.69
N VAL A 430 -12.59 9.64 -27.01
CA VAL A 430 -13.63 9.89 -28.00
C VAL A 430 -13.59 8.86 -29.12
N ASP A 431 -14.76 8.32 -29.45
CA ASP A 431 -15.05 7.58 -30.66
C ASP A 431 -16.10 8.36 -31.48
N LEU A 432 -15.77 8.73 -32.72
CA LEU A 432 -16.63 9.54 -33.59
C LEU A 432 -17.78 8.76 -34.24
N ALA A 433 -17.73 7.43 -34.23
CA ALA A 433 -18.88 6.58 -34.59
C ALA A 433 -19.84 6.42 -33.39
N GLY A 434 -19.45 6.87 -32.20
CA GLY A 434 -20.22 6.73 -30.96
C GLY A 434 -20.17 5.32 -30.38
N LEU A 435 -19.17 4.52 -30.77
CA LEU A 435 -19.00 3.16 -30.27
C LEU A 435 -18.35 3.17 -28.87
N PRO A 436 -18.76 2.30 -27.93
CA PRO A 436 -18.13 2.22 -26.62
C PRO A 436 -16.67 1.77 -26.70
N LEU A 437 -15.76 2.60 -26.23
CA LEU A 437 -14.35 2.28 -26.07
C LEU A 437 -14.12 1.44 -24.80
N ASN A 438 -13.34 0.37 -24.93
CA ASN A 438 -13.00 -0.54 -23.84
C ASN A 438 -11.47 -0.66 -23.74
N ILE A 439 -10.90 -0.56 -22.55
CA ILE A 439 -9.46 -0.79 -22.34
C ILE A 439 -9.16 -2.27 -22.59
N THR A 440 -8.24 -2.53 -23.50
CA THR A 440 -7.85 -3.89 -23.95
C THR A 440 -6.41 -4.26 -23.63
N SER A 441 -5.49 -3.30 -23.51
CA SER A 441 -4.09 -3.56 -23.17
C SER A 441 -3.50 -2.47 -22.27
N ILE A 442 -2.45 -2.81 -21.52
CA ILE A 442 -1.60 -1.89 -20.74
C ILE A 442 -0.14 -2.30 -20.98
N LEU A 443 0.71 -1.36 -21.40
CA LEU A 443 2.09 -1.65 -21.86
C LEU A 443 2.14 -2.80 -22.89
N ASP A 444 1.28 -2.73 -23.91
CA ASP A 444 1.02 -3.78 -24.92
C ASP A 444 0.45 -5.11 -24.38
N MET A 445 0.54 -5.39 -23.09
CA MET A 445 0.03 -6.63 -22.51
C MET A 445 -1.50 -6.65 -22.49
N PRO A 446 -2.17 -7.69 -23.01
CA PRO A 446 -3.63 -7.81 -22.97
C PRO A 446 -4.17 -7.82 -21.54
N VAL A 447 -5.24 -7.07 -21.29
CA VAL A 447 -5.94 -7.02 -19.99
C VAL A 447 -7.42 -7.36 -20.12
N THR A 448 -8.03 -7.77 -19.01
CA THR A 448 -9.47 -8.04 -18.91
C THR A 448 -10.03 -7.44 -17.61
N PRO A 449 -11.29 -6.97 -17.58
CA PRO A 449 -11.91 -6.43 -16.37
C PRO A 449 -11.93 -7.43 -15.21
N GLY A 450 -11.28 -7.07 -14.11
CA GLY A 450 -11.10 -7.94 -12.94
C GLY A 450 -9.97 -8.98 -13.08
N GLY A 451 -9.17 -8.90 -14.13
CA GLY A 451 -8.00 -9.75 -14.35
C GLY A 451 -6.82 -9.42 -13.43
N ALA A 452 -5.67 -10.06 -13.68
CA ALA A 452 -4.43 -9.79 -12.94
C ALA A 452 -3.93 -8.35 -13.18
N ALA A 453 -3.11 -7.85 -12.25
CA ALA A 453 -2.43 -6.57 -12.42
C ALA A 453 -1.19 -6.71 -13.31
N VAL A 454 -0.96 -5.70 -14.14
CA VAL A 454 0.28 -5.49 -14.90
C VAL A 454 1.31 -4.88 -13.97
N THR A 455 2.47 -5.52 -13.81
CA THR A 455 3.62 -4.96 -13.07
C THR A 455 4.42 -4.07 -14.01
N LEU A 456 4.59 -2.80 -13.64
CA LEU A 456 5.44 -1.87 -14.38
C LEU A 456 6.93 -2.14 -14.05
N PRO A 457 7.88 -1.86 -14.95
CA PRO A 457 9.33 -1.98 -14.69
C PRO A 457 9.82 -1.23 -13.44
N THR A 458 9.13 -0.18 -13.00
CA THR A 458 9.42 0.53 -11.74
C THR A 458 9.14 -0.32 -10.49
N GLY A 459 8.28 -1.33 -10.59
CA GLY A 459 7.72 -2.12 -9.47
C GLY A 459 6.37 -1.59 -8.96
N ALA A 460 5.79 -0.57 -9.59
CA ALA A 460 4.38 -0.23 -9.42
C ALA A 460 3.48 -1.21 -10.19
N THR A 461 2.17 -1.21 -9.94
CA THR A 461 1.22 -2.08 -10.65
C THR A 461 -0.01 -1.34 -11.15
N VAL A 462 -0.60 -1.84 -12.26
CA VAL A 462 -1.85 -1.32 -12.83
C VAL A 462 -2.81 -2.47 -13.09
N GLN A 463 -4.02 -2.41 -12.51
CA GLN A 463 -5.07 -3.40 -12.74
C GLN A 463 -6.26 -2.78 -13.48
N LEU A 464 -6.81 -3.46 -14.49
CA LEU A 464 -8.15 -3.13 -15.00
C LEU A 464 -9.19 -3.79 -14.10
N ASN A 465 -9.91 -3.01 -13.30
CA ASN A 465 -10.90 -3.55 -12.37
C ASN A 465 -12.19 -4.01 -13.08
N SER A 466 -13.07 -4.70 -12.35
CA SER A 466 -14.32 -5.26 -12.89
C SER A 466 -15.33 -4.21 -13.39
N ALA A 467 -15.13 -2.93 -13.06
CA ALA A 467 -15.92 -1.80 -13.55
C ALA A 467 -15.29 -1.11 -14.78
N GLY A 468 -14.23 -1.69 -15.37
CA GLY A 468 -13.54 -1.16 -16.55
C GLY A 468 -12.65 0.06 -16.26
N LYS A 469 -12.30 0.32 -15.00
CA LYS A 469 -11.41 1.42 -14.60
C LYS A 469 -10.02 0.90 -14.24
N LEU A 470 -9.00 1.69 -14.50
CA LEU A 470 -7.63 1.38 -14.11
C LEU A 470 -7.45 1.64 -12.61
N VAL A 471 -6.66 0.80 -11.94
CA VAL A 471 -6.23 0.99 -10.55
C VAL A 471 -4.71 0.98 -10.55
N PHE A 472 -4.11 2.16 -10.41
CA PHE A 472 -2.66 2.32 -10.27
C PHE A 472 -2.28 2.20 -8.79
N THR A 473 -1.33 1.32 -8.48
CA THR A 473 -0.74 1.18 -7.14
C THR A 473 0.75 1.53 -7.21
N PRO A 474 1.20 2.60 -6.51
CA PRO A 474 2.61 2.93 -6.38
C PRO A 474 3.47 1.74 -5.93
N LYS A 475 4.72 1.67 -6.39
CA LYS A 475 5.73 0.81 -5.76
C LYS A 475 5.82 1.18 -4.25
N PRO A 476 5.73 0.21 -3.32
CA PRO A 476 5.85 0.50 -1.90
C PRO A 476 7.14 1.27 -1.57
N GLY A 477 7.01 2.36 -0.83
CA GLY A 477 8.13 3.23 -0.45
C GLY A 477 8.64 4.18 -1.55
N SER A 478 8.06 4.19 -2.75
CA SER A 478 8.46 5.09 -3.84
C SER A 478 7.64 6.37 -3.91
N SER A 479 8.31 7.50 -4.13
CA SER A 479 7.70 8.77 -4.57
C SER A 479 8.07 9.15 -6.01
N ALA A 480 8.73 8.25 -6.76
CA ALA A 480 9.05 8.49 -8.16
C ALA A 480 7.78 8.44 -9.03
N PRO A 481 7.60 9.34 -10.00
CA PRO A 481 6.47 9.29 -10.93
C PRO A 481 6.56 8.07 -11.87
N ASP A 482 5.39 7.60 -12.32
CA ASP A 482 5.25 6.54 -13.32
C ASP A 482 4.55 7.08 -14.57
N ILE A 483 4.86 6.48 -15.72
CA ILE A 483 4.17 6.71 -16.99
C ILE A 483 3.91 5.36 -17.65
N PHE A 484 2.70 5.11 -18.11
CA PHE A 484 2.36 3.88 -18.83
C PHE A 484 1.30 4.11 -19.91
N THR A 485 1.33 3.28 -20.94
CA THR A 485 0.34 3.30 -22.03
C THR A 485 -0.86 2.41 -21.71
N TYR A 486 -2.02 2.80 -22.22
CA TYR A 486 -3.21 1.96 -22.30
C TYR A 486 -3.79 2.01 -23.71
N THR A 487 -4.27 0.87 -24.20
CA THR A 487 -4.95 0.77 -25.49
C THR A 487 -6.43 0.60 -25.25
N VAL A 488 -7.25 1.40 -25.93
CA VAL A 488 -8.70 1.21 -26.04
C VAL A 488 -9.05 0.62 -27.40
N THR A 489 -10.10 -0.20 -27.43
CA THR A 489 -10.67 -0.77 -28.66
C THR A 489 -12.19 -0.59 -28.66
N ASP A 490 -12.75 -0.22 -29.82
CA ASP A 490 -14.19 -0.16 -30.05
C ASP A 490 -14.77 -1.55 -30.42
N SER A 491 -16.04 -1.62 -30.81
CA SER A 491 -16.65 -2.88 -31.31
C SER A 491 -16.40 -3.17 -32.79
N ALA A 492 -15.76 -2.27 -33.53
CA ALA A 492 -15.39 -2.44 -34.94
C ALA A 492 -13.92 -2.90 -35.14
N GLY A 493 -13.10 -2.86 -34.08
CA GLY A 493 -11.66 -3.16 -34.11
C GLY A 493 -10.77 -1.92 -34.26
N THR A 494 -11.35 -0.71 -34.25
CA THR A 494 -10.60 0.55 -34.18
C THR A 494 -9.92 0.64 -32.82
N THR A 495 -8.67 1.13 -32.80
CA THR A 495 -7.87 1.22 -31.57
C THR A 495 -7.22 2.57 -31.43
N ALA A 496 -7.32 3.17 -30.25
CA ALA A 496 -6.52 4.33 -29.87
C ALA A 496 -5.65 3.98 -28.66
N LEU A 497 -4.53 4.69 -28.51
CA LEU A 497 -3.58 4.50 -27.41
C LEU A 497 -3.37 5.82 -26.68
N GLY A 498 -3.62 5.81 -25.38
CA GLY A 498 -3.42 6.93 -24.47
C GLY A 498 -2.31 6.64 -23.46
N TYR A 499 -1.87 7.66 -22.74
CA TYR A 499 -0.88 7.54 -21.68
C TYR A 499 -1.48 7.99 -20.36
N VAL A 500 -1.20 7.27 -19.28
CA VAL A 500 -1.38 7.77 -17.91
C VAL A 500 -0.03 8.27 -17.40
N THR A 501 -0.01 9.51 -16.91
CA THR A 501 1.10 10.08 -16.15
C THR A 501 0.72 10.17 -14.68
N THR A 502 1.58 9.72 -13.77
CA THR A 502 1.33 9.75 -12.33
C THR A 502 2.30 10.70 -11.62
N THR A 503 1.79 11.43 -10.63
CA THR A 503 2.60 12.15 -9.64
C THR A 503 2.38 11.50 -8.29
N ILE A 504 3.46 11.05 -7.65
CA ILE A 504 3.38 10.38 -6.34
C ILE A 504 3.85 11.36 -5.26
N GLY A 505 2.89 11.96 -4.57
CA GLY A 505 3.13 12.96 -3.54
C GLY A 505 3.74 12.37 -2.27
N ILE A 506 4.40 13.22 -1.49
CA ILE A 506 4.82 12.90 -0.13
C ILE A 506 3.59 12.58 0.73
N ASN A 507 3.69 11.59 1.62
CA ASN A 507 2.71 11.41 2.68
C ASN A 507 2.92 12.51 3.74
N PRO A 508 1.94 13.42 3.97
CA PRO A 508 2.04 14.39 5.05
C PRO A 508 2.05 13.65 6.39
N ALA A 509 2.89 14.08 7.34
CA ALA A 509 2.85 13.48 8.68
C ALA A 509 1.50 13.79 9.38
N PRO A 510 0.92 12.83 10.11
CA PRO A 510 -0.30 13.05 10.88
C PRO A 510 -0.05 14.03 12.03
N VAL A 511 -1.12 14.54 12.63
CA VAL A 511 -1.06 15.51 13.74
C VAL A 511 -1.54 14.86 15.04
N ALA A 512 -0.63 14.70 16.00
CA ALA A 512 -0.99 14.24 17.34
C ALA A 512 -1.68 15.36 18.14
N THR A 513 -2.77 15.03 18.84
CA THR A 513 -3.62 15.99 19.56
C THR A 513 -3.27 16.00 21.04
N ALA A 514 -2.62 17.06 21.53
CA ALA A 514 -2.30 17.21 22.95
C ALA A 514 -3.57 17.22 23.82
N THR A 515 -3.51 16.57 24.99
CA THR A 515 -4.64 16.49 25.93
C THR A 515 -4.22 16.87 27.36
N ALA A 516 -5.18 17.32 28.16
CA ALA A 516 -4.94 17.76 29.53
C ALA A 516 -5.98 17.14 30.51
N PRO A 517 -5.93 15.82 30.74
CA PRO A 517 -6.85 15.16 31.66
C PRO A 517 -6.56 15.58 33.11
N ILE A 518 -7.62 15.68 33.92
CA ILE A 518 -7.55 16.10 35.32
C ILE A 518 -8.27 15.06 36.16
N GLY A 519 -7.66 14.67 37.27
CA GLY A 519 -8.27 13.79 38.27
C GLY A 519 -7.67 14.02 39.64
N ASN A 520 -8.09 13.22 40.60
CA ASN A 520 -7.60 13.25 41.97
C ASN A 520 -6.51 12.18 42.15
N GLU A 521 -5.64 12.35 43.15
CA GLU A 521 -4.78 11.27 43.64
C GLU A 521 -5.61 10.10 44.19
N ASP A 522 -4.97 8.94 44.29
CA ASP A 522 -5.57 7.63 44.64
C ASP A 522 -6.75 7.15 43.77
N ALA A 523 -7.11 7.90 42.72
CA ALA A 523 -8.15 7.57 41.76
C ALA A 523 -7.59 7.36 40.34
N ALA A 524 -8.16 6.40 39.60
CA ALA A 524 -7.80 6.18 38.21
C ALA A 524 -8.29 7.33 37.30
N ILE A 525 -7.35 8.00 36.63
CA ILE A 525 -7.61 9.12 35.72
C ILE A 525 -7.71 8.58 34.29
N THR A 526 -8.79 8.88 33.58
CA THR A 526 -8.94 8.48 32.17
C THR A 526 -8.08 9.37 31.28
N VAL A 527 -7.28 8.75 30.41
CA VAL A 527 -6.40 9.41 29.45
C VAL A 527 -6.78 8.98 28.04
N SER A 528 -7.07 9.95 27.17
CA SER A 528 -7.32 9.72 25.75
C SER A 528 -6.17 10.32 24.95
N LEU A 529 -5.54 9.49 24.12
CA LEU A 529 -4.50 9.88 23.16
C LEU A 529 -5.09 9.72 21.75
N ALA A 530 -4.97 10.77 20.92
CA ALA A 530 -5.58 10.81 19.60
C ALA A 530 -4.74 11.64 18.62
N GLY A 531 -5.09 11.55 17.34
CA GLY A 531 -4.55 12.41 16.29
C GLY A 531 -5.48 12.48 15.08
N THR A 532 -5.14 13.36 14.15
CA THR A 532 -5.86 13.56 12.89
C THR A 532 -4.90 13.37 11.72
N ASP A 533 -5.41 12.78 10.64
CA ASP A 533 -4.72 12.61 9.36
C ASP A 533 -5.67 12.93 8.20
N ASN A 534 -5.14 13.14 6.99
CA ASN A 534 -5.94 13.23 5.76
C ASN A 534 -6.50 11.87 5.33
N GLY A 535 -5.83 10.76 5.69
CA GLY A 535 -6.32 9.40 5.60
C GLY A 535 -6.90 8.93 6.94
N SER A 536 -6.20 8.01 7.60
CA SER A 536 -6.63 7.43 8.88
C SER A 536 -5.44 7.13 9.78
N VAL A 537 -5.64 7.25 11.10
CA VAL A 537 -4.64 6.87 12.10
C VAL A 537 -4.57 5.34 12.22
N ALA A 538 -3.40 4.75 12.00
CA ALA A 538 -3.17 3.33 12.19
C ALA A 538 -2.78 2.98 13.63
N SER A 539 -1.92 3.78 14.27
CA SER A 539 -1.49 3.53 15.65
C SER A 539 -1.03 4.78 16.40
N ILE A 540 -0.96 4.66 17.72
CA ILE A 540 -0.45 5.67 18.65
C ILE A 540 0.68 5.02 19.46
N ASN A 541 1.83 5.69 19.54
CA ASN A 541 3.01 5.21 20.24
C ASN A 541 3.34 6.14 21.42
N VAL A 542 3.27 5.63 22.64
CA VAL A 542 3.80 6.35 23.80
C VAL A 542 5.33 6.29 23.75
N THR A 543 6.00 7.44 23.79
CA THR A 543 7.46 7.52 23.64
C THR A 543 8.18 7.51 24.99
N THR A 544 7.51 7.86 26.08
CA THR A 544 8.06 7.79 27.46
C THR A 544 6.92 7.56 28.45
N LEU A 545 7.13 6.65 29.40
CA LEU A 545 6.17 6.37 30.47
C LEU A 545 6.40 7.31 31.67
N PRO A 546 5.37 7.53 32.52
CA PRO A 546 5.54 8.15 33.83
C PRO A 546 6.61 7.45 34.68
N LEU A 547 7.23 8.19 35.60
CA LEU A 547 8.10 7.59 36.61
C LEU A 547 7.26 6.78 37.60
N ALA A 548 7.81 5.68 38.13
CA ALA A 548 7.11 4.84 39.10
C ALA A 548 6.70 5.58 40.40
N SER A 549 7.38 6.69 40.73
CA SER A 549 7.02 7.59 41.84
C SER A 549 5.88 8.56 41.52
N GLN A 550 5.43 8.62 40.26
CA GLN A 550 4.27 9.42 39.82
C GLN A 550 3.04 8.53 39.64
N GLY A 551 3.22 7.31 39.13
CA GLY A 551 2.15 6.35 38.88
C GLY A 551 2.44 5.45 37.68
N VAL A 552 1.43 4.72 37.22
CA VAL A 552 1.53 3.80 36.08
C VAL A 552 0.37 4.05 35.10
N LEU A 553 0.70 4.04 33.80
CA LEU A 553 -0.29 4.10 32.72
C LEU A 553 -0.68 2.67 32.30
N TYR A 554 -1.98 2.40 32.33
CA TYR A 554 -2.61 1.12 31.99
C TYR A 554 -3.53 1.25 30.77
N LYS A 555 -3.81 0.11 30.13
CA LYS A 555 -4.93 -0.04 29.18
C LYS A 555 -6.28 0.10 29.90
N ALA A 556 -7.38 0.06 29.14
CA ALA A 556 -8.74 0.25 29.65
C ALA A 556 -9.15 -0.72 30.78
N ASP A 557 -8.51 -1.88 30.88
CA ASP A 557 -8.71 -2.84 31.97
C ASP A 557 -8.25 -2.32 33.34
N GLY A 558 -7.31 -1.37 33.39
CA GLY A 558 -6.67 -0.90 34.62
C GLY A 558 -5.67 -1.89 35.23
N ILE A 559 -5.25 -2.91 34.47
CA ILE A 559 -4.38 -4.00 34.94
C ILE A 559 -3.17 -4.19 34.02
N THR A 560 -3.35 -4.09 32.70
CA THR A 560 -2.26 -4.27 31.72
C THR A 560 -1.49 -2.96 31.52
N PRO A 561 -0.21 -2.86 31.89
CA PRO A 561 0.57 -1.63 31.70
C PRO A 561 0.76 -1.30 30.21
N VAL A 562 0.79 -0.01 29.89
CA VAL A 562 1.22 0.46 28.57
C VAL A 562 2.75 0.34 28.49
N VAL A 563 3.25 -0.08 27.33
CA VAL A 563 4.68 -0.19 27.03
C VAL A 563 5.05 0.95 26.07
N ALA A 564 6.23 1.56 26.25
CA ALA A 564 6.70 2.66 25.41
C ALA A 564 7.87 2.26 24.49
N GLY A 565 8.07 3.06 23.43
CA GLY A 565 9.17 2.91 22.49
C GLY A 565 8.95 1.83 21.42
N ALA A 566 9.99 1.57 20.62
CA ALA A 566 9.92 0.68 19.45
C ALA A 566 10.04 -0.82 19.80
N VAL A 567 9.27 -1.29 20.78
CA VAL A 567 9.22 -2.71 21.17
C VAL A 567 7.91 -3.36 20.71
N ALA A 568 7.95 -4.66 20.42
CA ALA A 568 6.77 -5.40 19.95
C ALA A 568 5.62 -5.30 20.96
N GLY A 569 4.45 -4.82 20.51
CA GLY A 569 3.26 -4.60 21.34
C GLY A 569 3.15 -3.24 22.03
N ALA A 570 4.09 -2.31 21.82
CA ALA A 570 3.99 -0.93 22.34
C ALA A 570 3.02 -0.03 21.53
N ALA A 571 2.82 -0.33 20.25
CA ALA A 571 1.87 0.39 19.41
C ALA A 571 0.42 0.11 19.84
N LEU A 572 -0.30 1.17 20.19
CA LEU A 572 -1.71 1.12 20.56
C LEU A 572 -2.58 1.36 19.32
N THR A 573 -3.68 0.61 19.18
CA THR A 573 -4.73 0.97 18.22
C THR A 573 -5.45 2.26 18.66
N PRO A 574 -6.11 3.00 17.75
CA PRO A 574 -6.91 4.18 18.10
C PRO A 574 -7.97 3.93 19.18
N ALA A 575 -8.56 2.73 19.21
CA ALA A 575 -9.57 2.35 20.20
C ALA A 575 -8.97 2.13 21.61
N GLU A 576 -7.79 1.50 21.70
CA GLU A 576 -7.08 1.33 22.97
C GLU A 576 -6.56 2.68 23.49
N ALA A 577 -5.96 3.50 22.62
CA ALA A 577 -5.37 4.78 22.96
C ALA A 577 -6.40 5.81 23.48
N ALA A 578 -7.67 5.69 23.05
CA ALA A 578 -8.75 6.56 23.49
C ALA A 578 -9.27 6.28 24.91
N THR A 579 -8.89 5.15 25.53
CA THR A 579 -9.52 4.61 26.75
C THR A 579 -8.52 4.22 27.85
N LEU A 580 -7.31 4.78 27.84
CA LEU A 580 -6.25 4.47 28.80
C LEU A 580 -6.59 4.98 30.21
N LYS A 581 -5.95 4.39 31.22
CA LYS A 581 -6.10 4.76 32.64
C LYS A 581 -4.74 5.03 33.26
N PHE A 582 -4.50 6.23 33.74
CA PHE A 582 -3.38 6.53 34.61
C PHE A 582 -3.80 6.33 36.07
N ILE A 583 -3.06 5.50 36.80
CA ILE A 583 -3.24 5.33 38.25
C ILE A 583 -2.05 6.02 38.93
N PRO A 584 -2.27 7.13 39.66
CA PRO A 584 -1.23 7.78 40.45
C PRO A 584 -0.57 6.82 41.44
N ALA A 585 0.68 7.09 41.80
CA ALA A 585 1.27 6.50 43.00
C ALA A 585 0.53 7.04 44.24
N PRO A 586 0.49 6.29 45.37
CA PRO A 586 -0.18 6.77 46.59
C PRO A 586 0.34 8.14 47.02
N ASN A 587 -0.58 9.06 47.30
CA ASN A 587 -0.31 10.44 47.69
C ASN A 587 0.52 11.25 46.66
N PHE A 588 0.54 10.83 45.39
CA PHE A 588 1.13 11.64 44.32
C PHE A 588 0.12 12.65 43.78
N ASN A 589 0.40 13.93 44.04
CA ASN A 589 -0.23 15.07 43.39
C ASN A 589 0.80 15.88 42.57
N GLY A 590 0.30 16.65 41.59
CA GLY A 590 1.12 17.43 40.66
C GLY A 590 0.88 17.07 39.19
N THR A 591 1.89 17.30 38.35
CA THR A 591 1.78 17.16 36.88
C THR A 591 2.60 16.00 36.35
N VAL A 592 1.99 15.20 35.47
CA VAL A 592 2.65 14.11 34.72
C VAL A 592 2.56 14.42 33.23
N ILE A 593 3.66 14.27 32.50
CA ILE A 593 3.72 14.49 31.05
C ILE A 593 4.00 13.16 30.37
N ILE A 594 3.08 12.74 29.49
CA ILE A 594 3.20 11.52 28.69
C ILE A 594 3.35 11.93 27.22
N PRO A 595 4.58 11.95 26.67
CA PRO A 595 4.81 12.24 25.26
C PRO A 595 4.42 11.03 24.39
N PHE A 596 3.82 11.31 23.24
CA PHE A 596 3.38 10.30 22.28
C PHE A 596 3.44 10.82 20.83
N THR A 597 3.57 9.88 19.89
CA THR A 597 3.42 10.13 18.45
C THR A 597 2.24 9.34 17.88
N VAL A 598 1.76 9.78 16.73
CA VAL A 598 0.69 9.15 15.97
C VAL A 598 1.25 8.67 14.64
N VAL A 599 0.86 7.50 14.18
CA VAL A 599 1.25 6.93 12.88
C VAL A 599 0.00 6.71 12.04
N ASP A 600 0.03 7.18 10.79
CA ASP A 600 -1.07 7.00 9.85
C ASP A 600 -1.05 5.63 9.15
N ASN A 601 -2.07 5.34 8.35
CA ASN A 601 -2.18 4.11 7.55
C ASN A 601 -1.23 4.03 6.33
N GLN A 602 -0.34 5.00 6.16
CA GLN A 602 0.65 5.11 5.07
C GLN A 602 2.10 5.05 5.60
N GLY A 603 2.27 5.08 6.93
CA GLY A 603 3.52 4.91 7.67
C GLY A 603 4.20 6.19 8.15
N ALA A 604 3.67 7.39 7.90
CA ALA A 604 4.30 8.61 8.45
C ALA A 604 3.95 8.80 9.93
N THR A 605 4.91 9.37 10.66
CA THR A 605 4.83 9.57 12.11
C THR A 605 4.75 11.06 12.42
N SER A 606 3.83 11.46 13.30
CA SER A 606 3.68 12.84 13.75
C SER A 606 4.90 13.35 14.51
N PRO A 607 5.10 14.68 14.58
CA PRO A 607 5.79 15.29 15.72
C PRO A 607 5.17 14.82 17.05
N SER A 608 5.97 14.78 18.12
CA SER A 608 5.48 14.35 19.44
C SER A 608 4.53 15.38 20.04
N ALA A 609 3.39 14.92 20.57
CA ALA A 609 2.48 15.70 21.41
C ALA A 609 2.50 15.14 22.84
N ASN A 610 1.96 15.92 23.78
CA ASN A 610 1.92 15.55 25.20
C ASN A 610 0.48 15.34 25.67
N ALA A 611 0.24 14.30 26.46
CA ALA A 611 -0.84 14.29 27.44
C ALA A 611 -0.28 14.80 28.78
N THR A 612 -0.80 15.94 29.24
CA THR A 612 -0.38 16.60 30.48
C THR A 612 -1.44 16.35 31.55
N ILE A 613 -1.23 15.33 32.37
CA ILE A 613 -2.14 14.92 33.43
C ILE A 613 -1.92 15.84 34.65
N THR A 614 -3.00 16.43 35.16
CA THR A 614 -2.99 17.11 36.46
C THR A 614 -3.65 16.22 37.50
N VAL A 615 -2.87 15.79 38.49
CA VAL A 615 -3.34 15.03 39.65
C VAL A 615 -3.53 15.99 40.81
N LYS A 616 -4.77 16.11 41.30
CA LYS A 616 -5.14 16.97 42.43
C LYS A 616 -4.95 16.24 43.76
N PRO A 617 -4.48 16.93 44.81
CA PRO A 617 -4.46 16.35 46.15
C PRO A 617 -5.88 16.04 46.67
N VAL A 618 -5.96 15.11 47.62
CA VAL A 618 -7.18 14.70 48.33
C VAL A 618 -6.91 14.69 49.84
N PRO A 619 -7.67 15.48 50.64
CA PRO A 619 -7.50 15.51 52.09
C PRO A 619 -7.59 14.13 52.78
N GLU A 620 -6.56 13.76 53.53
CA GLU A 620 -6.52 12.49 54.27
C GLU A 620 -7.37 12.48 55.55
N ALA A 621 -7.54 11.27 56.12
CA ALA A 621 -8.26 11.05 57.37
C ALA A 621 -7.39 11.45 58.58
N GLN A 622 -7.90 12.39 59.38
CA GLN A 622 -7.16 12.98 60.50
C GLN A 622 -7.55 12.38 61.86
N THR A 623 -6.67 12.60 62.84
CA THR A 623 -6.96 12.41 64.27
C THR A 623 -7.17 13.76 64.97
N GLY A 624 -7.95 13.78 66.05
CA GLY A 624 -8.15 14.96 66.89
C GLY A 624 -8.48 14.58 68.34
N SER A 625 -8.06 15.42 69.28
CA SER A 625 -8.10 15.21 70.74
C SER A 625 -8.19 16.55 71.47
N LEU A 626 -8.57 16.56 72.74
CA LEU A 626 -8.32 17.68 73.64
C LEU A 626 -6.82 18.02 73.68
N THR A 627 -6.47 19.30 73.72
CA THR A 627 -5.10 19.74 74.05
C THR A 627 -4.81 19.51 75.53
N HIS A 628 -3.66 18.90 75.80
CA HIS A 628 -3.27 18.38 77.10
C HIS A 628 -2.45 19.41 77.91
N ASP A 629 -3.12 20.35 78.57
CA ASP A 629 -2.51 21.26 79.54
C ASP A 629 -3.49 21.65 80.67
N ALA A 630 -2.97 22.27 81.74
CA ALA A 630 -3.73 22.62 82.95
C ALA A 630 -4.74 23.78 82.79
N ILE A 631 -4.87 24.36 81.60
CA ILE A 631 -5.84 25.41 81.24
C ILE A 631 -6.95 24.80 80.37
N ASN A 632 -6.60 23.88 79.48
CA ASN A 632 -7.49 23.27 78.51
C ASN A 632 -8.16 21.98 79.02
N ASP A 633 -7.41 21.09 79.68
CA ASP A 633 -7.95 19.86 80.25
C ASP A 633 -7.94 19.93 81.78
N THR A 634 -9.05 20.42 82.33
CA THR A 634 -9.21 20.68 83.77
C THR A 634 -9.88 19.52 84.52
N GLY A 635 -9.94 18.34 83.89
CA GLY A 635 -10.40 17.09 84.48
C GLY A 635 -9.47 16.50 85.54
N SER A 636 -9.87 15.35 86.09
CA SER A 636 -9.04 14.60 87.05
C SER A 636 -7.97 13.73 86.37
N SER A 637 -8.20 13.35 85.12
CA SER A 637 -7.19 12.85 84.20
C SER A 637 -7.11 13.80 83.02
N ASN A 638 -6.05 13.64 82.24
CA ASN A 638 -5.76 14.41 81.04
C ASN A 638 -5.78 13.50 79.78
N THR A 639 -6.36 12.31 79.92
CA THR A 639 -6.41 11.25 78.88
C THR A 639 -7.78 10.56 78.77
N ASP A 640 -8.74 10.91 79.63
CA ASP A 640 -10.11 10.36 79.64
C ASP A 640 -11.09 11.16 78.77
N SER A 641 -10.66 12.31 78.23
CA SER A 641 -11.49 13.26 77.47
C SER A 641 -12.63 13.89 78.28
N ILE A 642 -12.44 14.05 79.60
CA ILE A 642 -13.38 14.71 80.51
C ILE A 642 -12.75 15.99 81.05
N THR A 643 -13.34 17.15 80.76
CA THR A 643 -12.85 18.46 81.21
C THR A 643 -13.93 19.25 81.96
N GLN A 644 -13.52 20.21 82.80
CA GLN A 644 -14.42 21.21 83.40
C GLN A 644 -14.40 22.54 82.63
N ASN A 645 -13.58 22.65 81.57
CA ASN A 645 -13.49 23.83 80.72
C ASN A 645 -14.57 23.74 79.60
N PRO A 646 -15.51 24.70 79.47
CA PRO A 646 -16.54 24.70 78.44
C PRO A 646 -16.03 25.12 77.04
N SER A 647 -14.79 25.62 76.94
CA SER A 647 -14.09 25.98 75.71
C SER A 647 -12.62 25.51 75.73
N PRO A 648 -12.34 24.19 75.72
CA PRO A 648 -10.97 23.71 75.63
C PRO A 648 -10.44 23.86 74.21
N ALA A 649 -9.13 24.01 74.03
CA ALA A 649 -8.54 23.87 72.72
C ALA A 649 -8.56 22.39 72.25
N ILE A 650 -8.70 22.21 70.94
CA ILE A 650 -8.70 20.91 70.25
C ILE A 650 -7.48 20.88 69.34
N SER A 651 -6.68 19.82 69.44
CA SER A 651 -5.51 19.62 68.57
C SER A 651 -5.53 18.25 67.91
N GLY A 652 -4.71 18.08 66.89
CA GLY A 652 -4.61 16.80 66.20
C GLY A 652 -3.38 16.71 65.31
N SER A 653 -3.21 15.54 64.73
CA SER A 653 -2.11 15.25 63.82
C SER A 653 -2.52 14.24 62.73
N GLY A 654 -1.66 14.10 61.73
CA GLY A 654 -1.89 13.23 60.56
C GLY A 654 -2.69 13.89 59.44
N ALA A 655 -2.80 15.22 59.43
CA ALA A 655 -3.32 15.98 58.31
C ALA A 655 -2.18 16.37 57.34
N THR A 656 -2.49 16.70 56.09
CA THR A 656 -1.45 17.11 55.13
C THR A 656 -0.99 18.56 55.39
N PRO A 657 0.33 18.83 55.42
CA PRO A 657 0.86 20.18 55.63
C PRO A 657 0.28 21.23 54.67
N GLY A 658 -0.19 22.34 55.23
CA GLY A 658 -0.81 23.42 54.47
C GLY A 658 -2.34 23.30 54.27
N GLU A 659 -2.96 22.19 54.66
CA GLU A 659 -4.42 22.09 54.70
C GLU A 659 -5.05 23.00 55.77
N THR A 660 -6.33 23.31 55.62
CA THR A 660 -7.12 24.01 56.64
C THR A 660 -8.10 23.07 57.33
N ILE A 661 -7.90 22.86 58.62
CA ILE A 661 -8.80 22.08 59.47
C ILE A 661 -9.92 22.98 59.95
N THR A 662 -11.16 22.53 59.82
CA THR A 662 -12.35 23.21 60.34
C THR A 662 -12.98 22.36 61.43
N LEU A 663 -13.13 22.92 62.63
CA LEU A 663 -13.83 22.30 63.76
C LEU A 663 -15.31 22.71 63.75
N TYR A 664 -16.19 21.73 63.95
CA TYR A 664 -17.64 21.87 63.98
C TYR A 664 -18.22 21.40 65.31
N ALA A 665 -19.26 22.09 65.77
CA ALA A 665 -20.05 21.72 66.93
C ALA A 665 -20.82 20.40 66.72
N VAL A 666 -21.47 19.90 67.78
CA VAL A 666 -22.26 18.66 67.80
C VAL A 666 -23.39 18.57 66.77
N ASN A 667 -23.79 19.70 66.17
CA ASN A 667 -24.77 19.74 65.07
C ASN A 667 -24.16 19.50 63.68
N GLY A 668 -22.84 19.31 63.58
CA GLY A 668 -22.09 19.06 62.34
C GLY A 668 -22.06 20.21 61.32
N THR A 669 -22.55 21.41 61.69
CA THR A 669 -22.75 22.53 60.76
C THR A 669 -22.26 23.89 61.29
N THR A 670 -22.33 24.14 62.59
CA THR A 670 -21.76 25.34 63.22
C THR A 670 -20.25 25.21 63.30
N VAL A 671 -19.52 26.08 62.61
CA VAL A 671 -18.05 26.18 62.71
C VAL A 671 -17.68 26.83 64.05
N LEU A 672 -16.77 26.18 64.78
CA LEU A 672 -16.21 26.64 66.05
C LEU A 672 -14.84 27.30 65.88
N GLY A 673 -14.09 26.91 64.86
CA GLY A 673 -12.80 27.50 64.53
C GLY A 673 -12.10 26.79 63.38
N THR A 674 -10.96 27.33 62.97
CA THR A 674 -10.13 26.78 61.89
C THR A 674 -8.64 26.90 62.22
N ALA A 675 -7.83 25.93 61.79
CA ALA A 675 -6.38 25.98 61.90
C ALA A 675 -5.70 25.56 60.60
N LEU A 676 -4.53 26.12 60.32
CA LEU A 676 -3.64 25.64 59.26
C LEU A 676 -2.81 24.47 59.81
N VAL A 677 -2.62 23.43 59.00
CA VAL A 677 -1.76 22.29 59.33
C VAL A 677 -0.29 22.67 59.14
N ASP A 678 0.55 22.38 60.14
CA ASP A 678 1.97 22.68 60.13
C ASP A 678 2.79 21.72 59.24
N GLY A 679 4.09 22.02 59.09
CA GLY A 679 5.04 21.22 58.29
C GLY A 679 5.30 19.80 58.80
N ALA A 680 4.76 19.43 59.96
CA ALA A 680 4.84 18.10 60.55
C ALA A 680 3.45 17.43 60.66
N GLY A 681 2.41 18.01 60.06
CA GLY A 681 1.05 17.45 59.99
C GLY A 681 0.19 17.71 61.23
N ASN A 682 0.58 18.65 62.11
CA ASN A 682 -0.15 18.98 63.34
C ASN A 682 -0.97 20.26 63.21
N TRP A 683 -2.00 20.39 64.05
CA TRP A 683 -2.86 21.58 64.12
C TRP A 683 -3.44 21.76 65.53
N SER A 684 -3.86 22.98 65.86
CA SER A 684 -4.56 23.30 67.11
C SER A 684 -5.56 24.45 66.89
N ILE A 685 -6.77 24.29 67.41
CA ILE A 685 -7.89 25.23 67.34
C ILE A 685 -8.30 25.57 68.77
N ASP A 686 -8.29 26.86 69.12
CA ASP A 686 -8.66 27.40 70.43
C ASP A 686 -9.90 28.33 70.27
N PRO A 687 -11.13 27.81 70.44
CA PRO A 687 -12.35 28.60 70.24
C PRO A 687 -12.58 29.58 71.41
N ALA A 688 -12.62 30.88 71.12
CA ALA A 688 -12.73 31.94 72.12
C ALA A 688 -14.12 32.06 72.84
N THR A 689 -14.99 31.07 72.71
CA THR A 689 -16.34 31.04 73.30
C THR A 689 -16.75 29.61 73.67
N ASP A 690 -17.36 29.45 74.84
CA ASP A 690 -18.02 28.23 75.32
C ASP A 690 -18.82 27.53 74.22
N TYR A 691 -18.48 26.26 73.96
CA TYR A 691 -19.06 25.48 72.87
C TYR A 691 -19.44 24.05 73.24
N LEU A 692 -19.06 23.60 74.44
CA LEU A 692 -19.49 22.34 75.03
C LEU A 692 -20.75 22.55 75.88
N ALA A 693 -21.67 21.58 75.85
CA ALA A 693 -22.74 21.44 76.82
C ALA A 693 -22.40 20.34 77.83
N GLU A 694 -22.98 20.37 79.04
CA GLU A 694 -22.77 19.35 80.06
C GLU A 694 -23.06 17.93 79.51
N GLY A 695 -22.14 16.99 79.75
CA GLY A 695 -22.15 15.64 79.20
C GLY A 695 -21.32 15.48 77.92
N LEU A 696 -21.62 14.43 77.15
CA LEU A 696 -20.86 14.05 75.95
C LEU A 696 -21.20 14.91 74.73
N ASN A 697 -20.18 15.56 74.18
CA ASN A 697 -20.20 16.34 72.96
C ASN A 697 -19.39 15.60 71.88
N ASN A 698 -20.05 15.12 70.83
CA ASN A 698 -19.39 14.56 69.66
C ASN A 698 -19.15 15.68 68.64
N LEU A 699 -18.00 16.35 68.75
CA LEU A 699 -17.54 17.37 67.80
C LEU A 699 -17.11 16.71 66.49
N SER A 700 -16.89 17.51 65.43
CA SER A 700 -16.37 16.98 64.17
C SER A 700 -15.33 17.89 63.52
N ILE A 701 -14.35 17.31 62.84
CA ILE A 701 -13.34 18.04 62.05
C ILE A 701 -13.36 17.62 60.59
N LYS A 702 -12.96 18.53 59.70
CA LYS A 702 -12.68 18.25 58.28
C LYS A 702 -11.44 19.01 57.83
N ALA A 703 -10.59 18.38 57.03
CA ALA A 703 -9.54 19.08 56.28
C ALA A 703 -10.11 19.66 55.00
N THR A 704 -9.55 20.78 54.58
CA THR A 704 -9.78 21.43 53.30
C THR A 704 -8.45 21.62 52.61
N ASP A 705 -8.29 21.04 51.41
CA ASP A 705 -7.10 21.28 50.59
C ASP A 705 -7.14 22.72 50.01
N PRO A 706 -6.07 23.53 50.17
CA PRO A 706 -6.06 24.94 49.80
C PRO A 706 -6.08 25.20 48.28
N ILE A 707 -5.78 24.19 47.45
CA ILE A 707 -5.66 24.35 45.98
C ILE A 707 -6.98 24.01 45.27
N SER A 708 -7.59 22.88 45.65
CA SER A 708 -8.79 22.31 45.04
C SER A 708 -10.08 22.70 45.77
N GLY A 709 -10.00 23.07 47.05
CA GLY A 709 -11.16 23.30 47.91
C GLY A 709 -11.95 22.03 48.26
N LEU A 710 -11.41 20.84 47.96
CA LEU A 710 -12.01 19.57 48.37
C LEU A 710 -11.96 19.42 49.90
N GLN A 711 -12.96 18.76 50.44
CA GLN A 711 -13.14 18.51 51.86
C GLN A 711 -12.93 17.02 52.16
N GLY A 712 -12.15 16.72 53.19
CA GLY A 712 -11.96 15.35 53.68
C GLY A 712 -13.23 14.77 54.32
N VAL A 713 -13.18 13.46 54.59
CA VAL A 713 -14.21 12.78 55.39
C VAL A 713 -14.20 13.36 56.81
N ALA A 714 -15.38 13.53 57.40
CA ALA A 714 -15.52 14.10 58.73
C ALA A 714 -15.07 13.12 59.82
N THR A 715 -14.02 13.45 60.57
CA THR A 715 -13.66 12.71 61.80
C THR A 715 -14.53 13.23 62.96
N THR A 716 -14.91 12.33 63.88
CA THR A 716 -15.64 12.69 65.12
C THR A 716 -14.67 12.74 66.30
N ILE A 717 -14.81 13.74 67.18
CA ILE A 717 -14.01 13.90 68.40
C ILE A 717 -14.97 13.90 69.60
N PRO A 718 -14.96 12.86 70.45
CA PRO A 718 -15.77 12.83 71.67
C PRO A 718 -15.09 13.64 72.79
N VAL A 719 -15.83 14.58 73.39
CA VAL A 719 -15.40 15.38 74.54
C VAL A 719 -16.52 15.43 75.57
N THR A 720 -16.23 15.11 76.83
CA THR A 720 -17.20 15.21 77.92
C THR A 720 -16.94 16.47 78.72
N LEU A 721 -17.94 17.34 78.86
CA LEU A 721 -17.91 18.42 79.83
C LEU A 721 -18.57 17.93 81.13
N ASP A 722 -17.86 18.04 82.24
CA ASP A 722 -18.40 17.83 83.59
C ASP A 722 -18.09 19.09 84.42
N THR A 723 -19.08 19.94 84.62
CA THR A 723 -19.03 21.10 85.52
C THR A 723 -19.82 20.87 86.80
N THR A 724 -20.36 19.67 86.99
CA THR A 724 -21.25 19.34 88.09
C THR A 724 -20.45 19.13 89.38
N ALA A 725 -20.27 20.22 90.12
CA ALA A 725 -19.64 20.18 91.44
C ALA A 725 -20.34 19.14 92.36
N PRO A 726 -19.57 18.34 93.13
CA PRO A 726 -20.13 17.40 94.10
C PRO A 726 -21.14 18.08 95.03
N SER A 727 -22.25 17.40 95.30
CA SER A 727 -23.25 17.89 96.26
C SER A 727 -22.61 18.12 97.63
N ALA A 728 -22.95 19.22 98.29
CA ALA A 728 -22.33 19.61 99.54
C ALA A 728 -22.56 18.56 100.66
N PRO A 729 -21.54 18.25 101.47
CA PRO A 729 -21.70 17.35 102.61
C PRO A 729 -22.60 17.96 103.68
N THR A 730 -23.36 17.12 104.38
CA THR A 730 -24.27 17.55 105.44
C THR A 730 -23.84 17.01 106.80
N VAL A 731 -24.16 17.74 107.86
CA VAL A 731 -23.98 17.31 109.25
C VAL A 731 -25.35 17.11 109.89
N SER A 732 -25.58 15.95 110.50
CA SER A 732 -26.76 15.68 111.31
C SER A 732 -26.75 16.56 112.56
N ALA A 733 -27.83 17.29 112.80
CA ALA A 733 -27.96 18.12 114.01
C ALA A 733 -27.92 17.24 115.27
N LEU A 734 -26.98 17.51 116.17
CA LEU A 734 -26.80 16.79 117.42
C LEU A 734 -26.80 17.78 118.59
N THR A 735 -27.71 17.61 119.53
CA THR A 735 -27.69 18.30 120.83
C THR A 735 -27.38 17.27 121.91
N THR A 736 -26.25 17.42 122.58
CA THR A 736 -25.79 16.50 123.62
C THR A 736 -24.96 17.25 124.66
N ASN A 737 -24.91 16.74 125.88
CA ASN A 737 -24.00 17.15 126.94
C ASN A 737 -22.76 16.23 127.06
N ASP A 738 -22.63 15.26 126.17
CA ASP A 738 -21.42 14.46 126.00
C ASP A 738 -20.26 15.35 125.53
N THR A 739 -19.13 15.27 126.23
CA THR A 739 -17.90 16.01 125.91
C THR A 739 -17.09 15.38 124.77
N THR A 740 -17.50 14.22 124.28
CA THR A 740 -16.87 13.43 123.21
C THR A 740 -17.89 12.93 122.16
N PRO A 741 -18.68 13.84 121.54
CA PRO A 741 -19.78 13.44 120.67
C PRO A 741 -19.30 12.81 119.35
N ILE A 742 -19.96 11.73 118.92
CA ILE A 742 -19.83 11.22 117.55
C ILE A 742 -20.76 12.04 116.64
N ILE A 743 -20.17 12.71 115.66
CA ILE A 743 -20.90 13.50 114.66
C ILE A 743 -21.13 12.61 113.43
N THR A 744 -22.37 12.58 112.92
CA THR A 744 -22.74 11.86 111.70
C THR A 744 -23.23 12.83 110.63
N GLY A 745 -23.25 12.38 109.38
CA GLY A 745 -23.56 13.23 108.24
C GLY A 745 -23.55 12.43 106.93
N THR A 746 -23.62 13.13 105.80
CA THR A 746 -23.45 12.54 104.46
C THR A 746 -22.29 13.21 103.73
N SER A 747 -21.56 12.44 102.91
CA SER A 747 -20.51 12.94 102.01
C SER A 747 -21.04 13.86 100.91
N GLY A 748 -22.36 13.90 100.70
CA GLY A 748 -23.03 14.62 99.62
C GLY A 748 -23.05 13.85 98.29
N THR A 749 -21.98 13.12 97.95
CA THR A 749 -21.85 12.33 96.71
C THR A 749 -22.75 11.09 96.63
N GLY A 750 -23.32 10.62 97.74
CA GLY A 750 -24.12 9.39 97.81
C GLY A 750 -23.29 8.09 97.73
N THR A 751 -21.99 8.20 97.46
CA THR A 751 -20.99 7.14 97.48
C THR A 751 -20.03 7.32 98.66
N ALA A 752 -19.27 6.28 98.99
CA ALA A 752 -18.13 6.42 99.90
C ALA A 752 -17.05 7.29 99.25
N LEU A 753 -16.42 8.16 100.04
CA LEU A 753 -15.29 8.97 99.62
C LEU A 753 -14.15 8.07 99.10
N VAL A 754 -13.57 8.41 97.95
CA VAL A 754 -12.45 7.63 97.37
C VAL A 754 -11.11 8.06 97.95
N VAL A 755 -10.12 7.17 97.86
CA VAL A 755 -8.78 7.38 98.45
C VAL A 755 -8.13 8.64 97.86
N GLY A 756 -7.84 9.61 98.72
CA GLY A 756 -7.27 10.91 98.33
C GLY A 756 -8.26 12.08 98.39
N GLU A 757 -9.57 11.83 98.46
CA GLU A 757 -10.55 12.89 98.71
C GLU A 757 -10.44 13.44 100.15
N VAL A 758 -10.65 14.74 100.31
CA VAL A 758 -10.54 15.44 101.60
C VAL A 758 -11.89 16.05 101.96
N LEU A 759 -12.66 15.35 102.80
CA LEU A 759 -13.90 15.90 103.35
C LEU A 759 -13.58 16.81 104.53
N SER A 760 -13.87 18.11 104.40
CA SER A 760 -13.73 19.10 105.48
C SER A 760 -15.10 19.56 105.99
N VAL A 761 -15.29 19.57 107.30
CA VAL A 761 -16.54 19.93 107.97
C VAL A 761 -16.25 20.88 109.14
N VAL A 762 -16.97 22.00 109.24
CA VAL A 762 -16.81 22.96 110.36
C VAL A 762 -17.99 22.86 111.32
N VAL A 763 -17.71 22.62 112.60
CA VAL A 763 -18.72 22.55 113.67
C VAL A 763 -18.32 23.48 114.80
N ASN A 764 -19.20 24.44 115.15
CA ASN A 764 -18.96 25.47 116.17
C ASN A 764 -17.59 26.20 116.06
N GLY A 765 -17.10 26.39 114.84
CA GLY A 765 -15.83 27.06 114.54
C GLY A 765 -14.59 26.17 114.57
N ALA A 766 -14.72 24.88 114.87
CA ALA A 766 -13.65 23.89 114.73
C ALA A 766 -13.78 23.13 113.40
N THR A 767 -12.69 23.01 112.64
CA THR A 767 -12.64 22.23 111.39
C THR A 767 -12.21 20.80 111.67
N TYR A 768 -12.98 19.85 111.13
CA TYR A 768 -12.72 18.42 111.14
C TYR A 768 -12.45 17.96 109.71
N THR A 769 -11.36 17.25 109.51
CA THR A 769 -10.95 16.74 108.19
C THR A 769 -10.95 15.22 108.21
N VAL A 770 -11.65 14.61 107.25
CA VAL A 770 -11.61 13.17 106.99
C VAL A 770 -10.97 12.97 105.63
N VAL A 771 -9.86 12.23 105.62
CA VAL A 771 -9.22 11.72 104.40
C VAL A 771 -9.30 10.20 104.48
N PRO A 772 -9.99 9.51 103.56
CA PRO A 772 -10.05 8.06 103.55
C PRO A 772 -8.65 7.48 103.32
N ASN A 773 -8.11 6.85 104.35
CA ASN A 773 -6.85 6.13 104.28
C ASN A 773 -7.09 4.66 103.91
N ALA A 774 -7.03 4.39 102.60
CA ALA A 774 -7.02 3.08 101.92
C ALA A 774 -8.16 2.11 102.26
#